data_AF-A0A669F1V0-F1
#
_entry.id   AF-A0A669F1V0-F1
#
_cell.length_a   1.000
_cell.length_b   1.000
_cell.length_c   1.000
_cell.angle_alpha   90.00
_cell.angle_beta   90.00
_cell.angle_gamma   90.00
#
_symmetry.space_group_name_H-M   'P 1'
#
loop_
_entity.id
_entity.type
_entity.pdbx_description
1 polymer ?
#
loop_
_entity_poly.entity_id
_entity_poly.type
_entity_poly.pdbx_seq_one_letter_code
_entity_poly.pdbx_strand_id
1 'polypeptide(L)'
;QLHVSSLELDSSALSSAMSIDRLFPALLECFGIILCGYIAGRANIITSTQAKGLGSFVSKFALPALLFKNMVLLDFGNVIWPFLWSILIAKVCVFFLVCILTLIVASPVSRYSKAGLFSIFATQSNDFALGYPIVEALYQSTYPEYLQYIYLVAPVSLMFLNPIGFALCEIQKWKDQGNHQQSKVVIVGVVVLQVIKNPIVFMVVIGIIAHFVLHQTVPVFMAQFVDGLANSFGGAALFYLGLSMVGQLGKLTKSTVVTLILLTTAKLLLMPLICKDMVDLLDKRNTSDLNHSSLSDYAFLYGVFPTAPSVAIYAVYYNAELEVVTAGMVISTFLSAPIMYVSAWLLTIRWTDPQRLMNSLQNVSFNISIVSLVVLVWTIAVMFLSKKFKRLPHLFTVNFFFAQILTCIGMILWNFVVKESNFIGQVLTFTLLCTSLYSTFIWPGLIALSLVLLKSEDLKVSPAMLVIAGWGIPALVTAVLLICGEKMFGVIDAAFFYGRAQIICTTFVVAFSIFLGGGSLVCLSRGSWAQNVQTEEVNSFDSPEDPLIENEPENQTLFETHQTEYSCNLSGFIISLFVLLPPSGQCESRCESTDCLLVQVEELQQVADRQVARHVLMCLLLIVSLLANLSSCVWLLFNHNPGRLYLELLFFCAVVNYGQVCTPY
;
A
#
# COMPACT_ATOMS: atom_id res chain seq x y z
N GLN A 1 -10.54 -54.43 -20.52
CA GLN A 1 -11.40 -53.22 -20.59
C GLN A 1 -11.77 -52.64 -19.20
N LEU A 2 -10.98 -52.88 -18.15
CA LEU A 2 -11.29 -52.44 -16.77
C LEU A 2 -10.18 -51.57 -16.13
N HIS A 3 -9.24 -51.05 -16.94
CA HIS A 3 -8.08 -50.31 -16.43
C HIS A 3 -7.99 -48.84 -16.87
N VAL A 4 -9.02 -48.33 -17.57
CA VAL A 4 -9.04 -46.94 -18.08
C VAL A 4 -9.93 -46.03 -17.22
N SER A 5 -10.88 -46.58 -16.46
CA SER A 5 -11.89 -45.81 -15.71
C SER A 5 -11.38 -45.17 -14.41
N SER A 6 -10.24 -45.61 -13.87
CA SER A 6 -9.67 -45.05 -12.63
C SER A 6 -8.80 -43.79 -12.86
N LEU A 7 -8.32 -43.56 -14.08
CA LEU A 7 -7.55 -42.37 -14.42
C LEU A 7 -8.44 -41.16 -14.74
N GLU A 8 -9.67 -41.38 -15.20
CA GLU A 8 -10.62 -40.29 -15.47
C GLU A 8 -11.29 -39.77 -14.19
N LEU A 9 -11.48 -40.60 -13.15
CA LEU A 9 -12.04 -40.15 -11.87
C LEU A 9 -11.10 -39.20 -11.11
N ASP A 10 -9.79 -39.45 -11.13
CA ASP A 10 -8.79 -38.57 -10.52
C ASP A 10 -8.62 -37.23 -11.27
N SER A 11 -8.91 -37.21 -12.58
CA SER A 11 -8.90 -35.96 -13.36
C SER A 11 -10.07 -35.03 -13.02
N SER A 12 -11.22 -35.59 -12.62
CA SER A 12 -12.38 -34.81 -12.17
C SER A 12 -12.17 -34.22 -10.77
N ALA A 13 -11.43 -34.91 -9.89
CA ALA A 13 -11.05 -34.39 -8.57
C ALA A 13 -9.98 -33.29 -8.65
N LEU A 14 -9.21 -33.24 -9.75
CA LEU A 14 -8.24 -32.18 -10.04
C LEU A 14 -8.91 -30.83 -10.37
N SER A 15 -10.19 -30.84 -10.77
CA SER A 15 -10.97 -29.63 -11.14
C SER A 15 -11.52 -28.82 -9.96
N SER A 16 -11.32 -29.30 -8.72
CA SER A 16 -11.77 -28.63 -7.49
C SER A 16 -10.75 -27.62 -6.92
N ALA A 17 -9.58 -27.49 -7.54
CA ALA A 17 -8.61 -26.47 -7.16
C ALA A 17 -9.00 -25.12 -7.80
N MET A 18 -9.17 -24.08 -6.99
CA MET A 18 -9.28 -22.69 -7.43
C MET A 18 -8.32 -22.41 -8.60
N SER A 19 -8.81 -21.77 -9.67
CA SER A 19 -8.04 -21.57 -10.90
C SER A 19 -6.98 -20.47 -10.75
N ILE A 20 -5.89 -20.80 -10.05
CA ILE A 20 -4.76 -19.90 -9.83
C ILE A 20 -4.14 -19.39 -11.15
N ASP A 21 -4.23 -20.20 -12.21
CA ASP A 21 -3.76 -19.85 -13.56
C ASP A 21 -4.48 -18.62 -14.14
N ARG A 22 -5.70 -18.33 -13.67
CA ARG A 22 -6.47 -17.13 -14.06
C ARG A 22 -6.19 -15.91 -13.18
N LEU A 23 -5.63 -16.11 -11.98
CA LEU A 23 -5.32 -15.02 -11.06
C LEU A 23 -4.22 -14.11 -11.60
N PHE A 24 -3.13 -14.68 -12.13
CA PHE A 24 -2.03 -13.88 -12.65
C PHE A 24 -2.46 -12.98 -13.83
N PRO A 25 -3.20 -13.48 -14.84
CA PRO A 25 -3.82 -12.62 -15.85
C PRO A 25 -4.72 -11.51 -15.27
N ALA A 26 -5.56 -11.82 -14.28
CA ALA A 26 -6.45 -10.82 -13.67
C ALA A 26 -5.68 -9.73 -12.90
N LEU A 27 -4.62 -10.10 -12.17
CA LEU A 27 -3.72 -9.15 -11.53
C LEU A 27 -2.97 -8.31 -12.57
N LEU A 28 -2.47 -8.93 -13.63
CA LEU A 28 -1.78 -8.23 -14.72
C LEU A 28 -2.72 -7.23 -15.42
N GLU A 29 -3.97 -7.61 -15.66
CA GLU A 29 -5.00 -6.71 -16.20
C GLU A 29 -5.23 -5.53 -15.25
N CYS A 30 -5.52 -5.80 -13.98
CA CYS A 30 -5.81 -4.77 -12.99
C CYS A 30 -4.66 -3.78 -12.80
N PHE A 31 -3.47 -4.30 -12.48
CA PHE A 31 -2.29 -3.47 -12.20
C PHE A 31 -1.67 -2.91 -13.47
N GLY A 32 -1.83 -3.57 -14.62
CA GLY A 32 -1.42 -3.07 -15.93
C GLY A 32 -2.21 -1.83 -16.33
N ILE A 33 -3.54 -1.84 -16.16
CA ILE A 33 -4.39 -0.67 -16.43
C ILE A 33 -4.06 0.48 -15.46
N ILE A 34 -3.84 0.19 -14.18
CA ILE A 34 -3.38 1.20 -13.20
C ILE A 34 -2.05 1.81 -13.64
N LEU A 35 -1.09 0.99 -14.08
CA LEU A 35 0.22 1.46 -14.55
C LEU A 35 0.08 2.37 -15.78
N CYS A 36 -0.76 1.98 -16.76
CA CYS A 36 -1.07 2.83 -17.91
C CYS A 36 -1.63 4.19 -17.49
N GLY A 37 -2.57 4.21 -16.54
CA GLY A 37 -3.11 5.45 -15.98
C GLY A 37 -2.05 6.31 -15.30
N TYR A 38 -1.17 5.69 -14.49
CA TYR A 38 -0.07 6.38 -13.83
C TYR A 38 0.91 7.01 -14.83
N ILE A 39 1.31 6.26 -15.88
CA ILE A 39 2.20 6.74 -16.93
C ILE A 39 1.55 7.90 -17.69
N ALA A 40 0.28 7.77 -18.06
CA ALA A 40 -0.46 8.82 -18.76
C ALA A 40 -0.53 10.13 -17.95
N GLY A 41 -0.75 10.03 -16.63
CA GLY A 41 -0.73 11.18 -15.73
C GLY A 41 0.67 11.76 -15.54
N ARG A 42 1.70 10.91 -15.39
CA ARG A 42 3.10 11.35 -15.25
C ARG A 42 3.64 12.03 -16.51
N ALA A 43 3.25 11.55 -17.69
CA ALA A 43 3.60 12.12 -18.97
C ALA A 43 2.76 13.36 -19.32
N ASN A 44 1.81 13.77 -18.45
CA ASN A 44 0.84 14.82 -18.70
C ASN A 44 0.03 14.62 -20.00
N ILE A 45 -0.14 13.38 -20.47
CA ILE A 45 -1.05 13.04 -21.57
C ILE A 45 -2.49 13.32 -21.13
N ILE A 46 -2.80 12.96 -19.87
CA ILE A 46 -4.03 13.34 -19.19
C ILE A 46 -3.69 14.26 -18.03
N THR A 47 -4.19 15.49 -18.11
CA THR A 47 -4.01 16.51 -17.08
C THR A 47 -4.81 16.18 -15.81
N SER A 48 -4.43 16.78 -14.68
CA SER A 48 -5.15 16.59 -13.41
C SER A 48 -6.63 17.02 -13.50
N THR A 49 -6.95 18.02 -14.30
CA THR A 49 -8.34 18.47 -14.54
C THR A 49 -9.15 17.43 -15.32
N GLN A 50 -8.57 16.85 -16.38
CA GLN A 50 -9.19 15.76 -17.13
C GLN A 50 -9.37 14.50 -16.25
N ALA A 51 -8.38 14.18 -15.41
CA ALA A 51 -8.48 13.09 -14.46
C ALA A 51 -9.67 13.27 -13.49
N LYS A 52 -9.90 14.49 -12.97
CA LYS A 52 -11.09 14.81 -12.15
C LYS A 52 -12.40 14.60 -12.91
N GLY A 53 -12.42 14.94 -14.20
CA GLY A 53 -13.55 14.66 -15.09
C GLY A 53 -13.84 13.17 -15.22
N LEU A 54 -12.80 12.37 -15.49
CA LEU A 54 -12.90 10.91 -15.56
C LEU A 54 -13.38 10.31 -14.22
N GLY A 55 -12.83 10.77 -13.10
CA GLY A 55 -13.28 10.36 -11.77
C GLY A 55 -14.75 10.70 -11.49
N SER A 56 -15.22 11.85 -11.99
CA SER A 56 -16.65 12.23 -11.91
C SER A 56 -17.53 11.32 -12.75
N PHE A 57 -17.10 10.94 -13.96
CA PHE A 57 -17.80 9.96 -14.78
C PHE A 57 -17.90 8.60 -14.08
N VAL A 58 -16.77 8.07 -13.60
CA VAL A 58 -16.70 6.77 -12.92
C VAL A 58 -17.60 6.74 -11.68
N SER A 59 -17.55 7.78 -10.84
CA SER A 59 -18.28 7.82 -9.56
C SER A 59 -19.76 8.15 -9.69
N LYS A 60 -20.18 8.97 -10.66
CA LYS A 60 -21.56 9.46 -10.77
C LYS A 60 -22.41 8.73 -11.81
N PHE A 61 -21.79 8.02 -12.76
CA PHE A 61 -22.50 7.34 -13.85
C PHE A 61 -22.18 5.85 -13.91
N ALA A 62 -20.91 5.49 -14.12
CA ALA A 62 -20.53 4.10 -14.38
C ALA A 62 -20.75 3.18 -13.15
N LEU A 63 -20.25 3.58 -11.98
CA LEU A 63 -20.42 2.81 -10.74
C LEU A 63 -21.89 2.70 -10.32
N PRO A 64 -22.68 3.79 -10.26
CA PRO A 64 -24.12 3.74 -10.10
C PRO A 64 -24.84 2.73 -11.00
N ALA A 65 -24.57 2.74 -12.31
CA ALA A 65 -25.18 1.83 -13.26
C ALA A 65 -24.79 0.36 -12.99
N LEU A 66 -23.51 0.12 -12.67
CA LEU A 66 -23.02 -1.21 -12.29
C LEU A 66 -23.72 -1.74 -11.04
N LEU A 67 -23.87 -0.91 -10.00
CA LEU A 67 -24.54 -1.28 -8.77
C LEU A 67 -26.03 -1.53 -8.98
N PHE A 68 -26.71 -0.65 -9.71
CA PHE A 68 -28.12 -0.83 -10.05
C PHE A 68 -28.33 -2.17 -10.78
N LYS A 69 -27.56 -2.45 -11.83
CA LYS A 69 -27.64 -3.70 -12.59
C LYS A 69 -27.47 -4.91 -11.67
N ASN A 70 -26.38 -4.95 -10.90
CA ASN A 70 -26.08 -6.11 -10.06
C ASN A 70 -27.08 -6.27 -8.92
N MET A 71 -27.65 -5.19 -8.37
CA MET A 71 -28.72 -5.28 -7.36
C MET A 71 -30.03 -5.81 -7.93
N VAL A 72 -30.39 -5.45 -9.17
CA VAL A 72 -31.58 -5.99 -9.83
C VAL A 72 -31.44 -7.50 -10.06
N LEU A 73 -30.27 -7.93 -10.55
CA LEU A 73 -30.00 -9.33 -10.91
C LEU A 73 -29.65 -10.23 -9.70
N LEU A 74 -29.40 -9.66 -8.52
CA LEU A 74 -28.96 -10.41 -7.35
C LEU A 74 -30.02 -11.41 -6.88
N ASP A 75 -29.65 -12.66 -6.60
CA ASP A 75 -30.58 -13.65 -6.06
C ASP A 75 -30.48 -13.75 -4.53
N PHE A 76 -31.37 -13.05 -3.83
CA PHE A 76 -31.40 -13.03 -2.36
C PHE A 76 -31.69 -14.40 -1.73
N GLY A 77 -32.26 -15.35 -2.49
CA GLY A 77 -32.56 -16.69 -1.98
C GLY A 77 -31.31 -17.52 -1.69
N ASN A 78 -30.22 -17.26 -2.41
CA ASN A 78 -28.95 -18.01 -2.32
C ASN A 78 -27.89 -17.30 -1.46
N VAL A 79 -28.27 -16.27 -0.69
CA VAL A 79 -27.34 -15.51 0.16
C VAL A 79 -27.07 -16.25 1.48
N ILE A 80 -25.80 -16.55 1.75
CA ILE A 80 -25.33 -17.09 3.03
C ILE A 80 -25.22 -15.92 4.01
N TRP A 81 -26.31 -15.64 4.73
CA TRP A 81 -26.39 -14.55 5.71
C TRP A 81 -25.32 -14.60 6.81
N PRO A 82 -24.92 -15.77 7.37
CA PRO A 82 -23.83 -15.81 8.35
C PRO A 82 -22.52 -15.23 7.82
N PHE A 83 -22.17 -15.52 6.55
CA PHE A 83 -21.00 -14.96 5.90
C PHE A 83 -21.11 -13.44 5.78
N LEU A 84 -22.24 -12.92 5.28
CA LEU A 84 -22.48 -11.48 5.16
C LEU A 84 -22.30 -10.76 6.51
N TRP A 85 -22.95 -11.27 7.56
CA TRP A 85 -22.87 -10.69 8.91
C TRP A 85 -21.45 -10.76 9.48
N SER A 86 -20.72 -11.84 9.22
CA SER A 86 -19.33 -12.00 9.65
C SER A 86 -18.44 -10.89 9.09
N ILE A 87 -18.53 -10.61 7.78
CA ILE A 87 -17.75 -9.55 7.14
C ILE A 87 -18.18 -8.17 7.65
N LEU A 88 -19.49 -7.93 7.83
CA LEU A 88 -19.98 -6.65 8.35
C LEU A 88 -19.53 -6.40 9.79
N ILE A 89 -19.60 -7.41 10.66
CA ILE A 89 -19.12 -7.33 12.05
C ILE A 89 -17.61 -7.11 12.07
N ALA A 90 -16.84 -7.82 11.25
CA ALA A 90 -15.40 -7.61 11.12
C ALA A 90 -15.06 -6.16 10.77
N LYS A 91 -15.76 -5.59 9.78
CA LYS A 91 -15.60 -4.18 9.40
C LYS A 91 -15.99 -3.23 10.52
N VAL A 92 -17.09 -3.47 11.23
CA VAL A 92 -17.49 -2.67 12.41
C VAL A 92 -16.40 -2.70 13.48
N CYS A 93 -15.85 -3.88 13.80
CA CYS A 93 -14.77 -4.04 14.77
C CYS A 93 -13.53 -3.22 14.40
N VAL A 94 -13.04 -3.35 13.16
CA VAL A 94 -11.88 -2.59 12.67
C VAL A 94 -12.17 -1.09 12.66
N PHE A 95 -13.37 -0.68 12.23
CA PHE A 95 -13.78 0.72 12.19
C PHE A 95 -13.66 1.38 13.57
N PHE A 96 -14.26 0.76 14.58
CA PHE A 96 -14.26 1.29 15.95
C PHE A 96 -12.88 1.21 16.60
N LEU A 97 -12.12 0.15 16.35
CA LEU A 97 -10.75 0.04 16.84
C LEU A 97 -9.88 1.20 16.33
N VAL A 98 -9.88 1.45 15.03
CA VAL A 98 -9.12 2.56 14.42
C VAL A 98 -9.66 3.91 14.88
N CYS A 99 -10.98 4.03 15.06
CA CYS A 99 -11.64 5.26 15.51
C CYS A 99 -11.16 5.62 16.92
N ILE A 100 -11.29 4.67 17.86
CA ILE A 100 -10.92 4.84 19.27
C ILE A 100 -9.43 5.11 19.39
N LEU A 101 -8.58 4.31 18.71
CA LEU A 101 -7.14 4.52 18.72
C LEU A 101 -6.77 5.92 18.20
N THR A 102 -7.40 6.36 17.12
CA THR A 102 -7.17 7.70 16.57
C THR A 102 -7.64 8.79 17.53
N LEU A 103 -8.78 8.62 18.20
CA LEU A 103 -9.27 9.58 19.19
C LEU A 103 -8.37 9.69 20.43
N ILE A 104 -7.66 8.62 20.78
CA ILE A 104 -6.70 8.59 21.90
C ILE A 104 -5.36 9.21 21.50
N VAL A 105 -4.87 8.90 20.29
CA VAL A 105 -3.51 9.28 19.85
C VAL A 105 -3.46 10.65 19.17
N ALA A 106 -4.52 11.04 18.44
CA ALA A 106 -4.51 12.29 17.67
C ALA A 106 -4.65 13.53 18.57
N SER A 107 -4.02 14.63 18.13
CA SER A 107 -4.09 15.90 18.85
C SER A 107 -5.54 16.41 18.97
N PRO A 108 -5.90 17.10 20.08
CA PRO A 108 -7.26 17.57 20.33
C PRO A 108 -7.85 18.51 19.27
N VAL A 109 -6.96 19.11 18.46
CA VAL A 109 -7.31 20.07 17.41
C VAL A 109 -7.97 19.39 16.21
N SER A 110 -7.57 18.17 15.82
CA SER A 110 -8.05 17.51 14.57
C SER A 110 -8.58 16.08 14.79
N ARG A 111 -8.64 15.62 16.03
CA ARG A 111 -8.93 14.22 16.40
C ARG A 111 -10.22 13.66 15.79
N TYR A 112 -11.28 14.44 15.64
CA TYR A 112 -12.56 13.91 15.16
C TYR A 112 -12.56 13.68 13.66
N SER A 113 -12.04 14.63 12.87
CA SER A 113 -11.91 14.42 11.42
C SER A 113 -10.90 13.31 11.10
N LYS A 114 -9.80 13.21 11.86
CA LYS A 114 -8.84 12.11 11.75
C LYS A 114 -9.53 10.77 12.04
N ALA A 115 -10.22 10.65 13.16
CA ALA A 115 -10.90 9.42 13.55
C ALA A 115 -11.94 8.98 12.51
N GLY A 116 -12.74 9.92 11.99
CA GLY A 116 -13.71 9.62 10.94
C GLY A 116 -13.07 9.13 9.64
N LEU A 117 -12.08 9.88 9.12
CA LEU A 117 -11.44 9.54 7.84
C LEU A 117 -10.56 8.29 7.93
N PHE A 118 -9.81 8.11 9.01
CA PHE A 118 -8.92 6.96 9.19
C PHE A 118 -9.68 5.65 9.41
N SER A 119 -10.82 5.70 10.11
CA SER A 119 -11.70 4.53 10.22
C SER A 119 -12.32 4.16 8.87
N ILE A 120 -12.80 5.14 8.10
CA ILE A 120 -13.28 4.89 6.73
C ILE A 120 -12.14 4.31 5.86
N PHE A 121 -10.93 4.86 5.98
CA PHE A 121 -9.75 4.37 5.26
C PHE A 121 -9.48 2.88 5.55
N ALA A 122 -9.57 2.47 6.82
CA ALA A 122 -9.29 1.09 7.21
C ALA A 122 -10.39 0.09 6.78
N THR A 123 -11.62 0.54 6.54
CA THR A 123 -12.74 -0.37 6.25
C THR A 123 -13.31 -0.29 4.84
N GLN A 124 -13.11 0.82 4.14
CA GLN A 124 -13.61 1.02 2.77
C GLN A 124 -12.62 0.40 1.77
N SER A 125 -12.96 -0.76 1.23
CA SER A 125 -12.15 -1.48 0.25
C SER A 125 -12.45 -1.03 -1.19
N ASN A 126 -11.48 -1.19 -2.08
CA ASN A 126 -11.68 -1.08 -3.53
C ASN A 126 -12.36 -2.34 -4.09
N ASP A 127 -13.59 -2.56 -3.62
CA ASP A 127 -14.37 -3.78 -3.83
C ASP A 127 -14.64 -4.05 -5.32
N PHE A 128 -15.02 -3.01 -6.07
CA PHE A 128 -15.50 -3.18 -7.44
C PHE A 128 -14.40 -3.16 -8.49
N ALA A 129 -13.46 -2.20 -8.41
CA ALA A 129 -12.47 -2.05 -9.48
C ALA A 129 -11.33 -3.08 -9.36
N LEU A 130 -10.94 -3.43 -8.12
CA LEU A 130 -9.89 -4.42 -7.85
C LEU A 130 -10.44 -5.74 -7.31
N GLY A 131 -11.37 -5.69 -6.35
CA GLY A 131 -11.88 -6.91 -5.70
C GLY A 131 -12.64 -7.84 -6.65
N TYR A 132 -13.56 -7.30 -7.45
CA TYR A 132 -14.43 -8.10 -8.32
C TYR A 132 -13.65 -8.94 -9.36
N PRO A 133 -12.75 -8.38 -10.20
CA PRO A 133 -12.01 -9.19 -11.19
C PRO A 133 -11.20 -10.33 -10.57
N ILE A 134 -10.73 -10.14 -9.33
CA ILE A 134 -9.90 -11.11 -8.62
C ILE A 134 -10.75 -12.25 -8.06
N VAL A 135 -11.90 -11.93 -7.49
CA VAL A 135 -12.85 -12.94 -7.02
C VAL A 135 -13.45 -13.69 -8.20
N GLU A 136 -13.73 -13.01 -9.30
CA GLU A 136 -14.16 -13.63 -10.55
C GLU A 136 -13.10 -14.64 -11.05
N ALA A 137 -11.83 -14.23 -11.13
CA ALA A 137 -10.76 -15.11 -11.58
C ALA A 137 -10.56 -16.37 -10.72
N LEU A 138 -10.82 -16.28 -9.41
CA LEU A 138 -10.62 -17.37 -8.46
C LEU A 138 -11.84 -18.27 -8.27
N TYR A 139 -13.03 -17.67 -8.19
CA TYR A 139 -14.24 -18.33 -7.72
C TYR A 139 -15.30 -18.52 -8.80
N GLN A 140 -15.25 -17.84 -9.95
CA GLN A 140 -16.32 -17.94 -10.97
C GLN A 140 -16.57 -19.37 -11.45
N SER A 141 -15.52 -20.21 -11.53
CA SER A 141 -15.64 -21.60 -11.99
C SER A 141 -16.11 -22.57 -10.90
N THR A 142 -15.93 -22.22 -9.62
CA THR A 142 -16.13 -23.13 -8.48
C THR A 142 -17.29 -22.70 -7.58
N TYR A 143 -17.38 -21.42 -7.25
CA TYR A 143 -18.40 -20.79 -6.39
C TYR A 143 -18.83 -19.43 -6.99
N PRO A 144 -19.54 -19.41 -8.13
CA PRO A 144 -19.97 -18.17 -8.80
C PRO A 144 -20.85 -17.28 -7.89
N GLU A 145 -21.56 -17.87 -6.93
CA GLU A 145 -22.34 -17.18 -5.92
C GLU A 145 -21.50 -16.34 -4.94
N TYR A 146 -20.16 -16.41 -4.98
CA TYR A 146 -19.33 -15.56 -4.13
C TYR A 146 -19.23 -14.13 -4.66
N LEU A 147 -19.37 -13.94 -5.98
CA LEU A 147 -19.24 -12.64 -6.64
C LEU A 147 -20.34 -11.67 -6.21
N GLN A 148 -21.56 -12.17 -5.98
CA GLN A 148 -22.70 -11.35 -5.52
C GLN A 148 -22.48 -10.72 -4.14
N TYR A 149 -21.66 -11.33 -3.26
CA TYR A 149 -21.41 -10.75 -1.95
C TYR A 149 -20.65 -9.43 -2.02
N ILE A 150 -19.82 -9.20 -3.05
CA ILE A 150 -19.11 -7.92 -3.23
C ILE A 150 -20.13 -6.78 -3.38
N TYR A 151 -21.17 -7.03 -4.18
CA TYR A 151 -22.23 -6.07 -4.44
C TYR A 151 -23.16 -5.87 -3.25
N LEU A 152 -23.20 -6.80 -2.29
CA LEU A 152 -23.98 -6.68 -1.06
C LEU A 152 -23.19 -6.03 0.09
N VAL A 153 -22.00 -6.57 0.39
CA VAL A 153 -21.15 -6.12 1.51
C VAL A 153 -20.72 -4.66 1.33
N ALA A 154 -20.28 -4.26 0.13
CA ALA A 154 -19.68 -2.96 -0.07
C ALA A 154 -20.68 -1.79 0.12
N PRO A 155 -21.89 -1.81 -0.48
CA PRO A 155 -22.89 -0.78 -0.22
C PRO A 155 -23.43 -0.79 1.20
N VAL A 156 -23.71 -1.98 1.77
CA VAL A 156 -24.23 -2.10 3.13
C VAL A 156 -23.22 -1.52 4.14
N SER A 157 -21.94 -1.88 4.00
CA SER A 157 -20.86 -1.30 4.79
C SER A 157 -20.81 0.23 4.65
N LEU A 158 -20.96 0.76 3.44
CA LEU A 158 -20.95 2.19 3.19
C LEU A 158 -22.14 2.91 3.85
N MET A 159 -23.33 2.28 3.84
CA MET A 159 -24.53 2.84 4.48
C MET A 159 -24.46 2.88 6.00
N PHE A 160 -23.76 1.93 6.64
CA PHE A 160 -23.67 1.87 8.10
C PHE A 160 -22.45 2.58 8.67
N LEU A 161 -21.25 2.41 8.09
CA LEU A 161 -20.00 2.92 8.67
C LEU A 161 -19.68 4.35 8.27
N ASN A 162 -19.84 4.70 6.99
CA ASN A 162 -19.45 6.04 6.51
C ASN A 162 -20.26 7.19 7.14
N PRO A 163 -21.57 7.07 7.47
CA PRO A 163 -22.28 8.11 8.21
C PRO A 163 -21.61 8.44 9.56
N ILE A 164 -21.09 7.44 10.27
CA ILE A 164 -20.40 7.64 11.55
C ILE A 164 -19.11 8.44 11.32
N GLY A 165 -18.34 8.09 10.29
CA GLY A 165 -17.13 8.83 9.93
C GLY A 165 -17.41 10.28 9.48
N PHE A 166 -18.45 10.48 8.68
CA PHE A 166 -18.91 11.82 8.26
C PHE A 166 -19.42 12.64 9.43
N ALA A 167 -20.14 12.03 10.38
CA ALA A 167 -20.58 12.70 11.60
C ALA A 167 -19.38 13.22 12.40
N LEU A 168 -18.32 12.43 12.56
CA LEU A 168 -17.10 12.88 13.24
C LEU A 168 -16.40 14.03 12.49
N CYS A 169 -16.37 13.98 11.16
CA CYS A 169 -15.81 15.08 10.36
C CYS A 169 -16.66 16.36 10.45
N GLU A 170 -17.99 16.24 10.50
CA GLU A 170 -18.89 17.38 10.65
C GLU A 170 -18.80 17.99 12.05
N ILE A 171 -18.67 17.15 13.10
CA ILE A 171 -18.40 17.60 14.47
C ILE A 171 -17.09 18.39 14.52
N GLN A 172 -16.05 17.96 13.79
CA GLN A 172 -14.79 18.70 13.71
C GLN A 172 -14.99 20.06 13.05
N LYS A 173 -15.64 20.11 11.88
CA LYS A 173 -15.94 21.37 11.17
C LYS A 173 -16.72 22.34 12.05
N TRP A 174 -17.71 21.83 12.79
CA TRP A 174 -18.50 22.62 13.72
C TRP A 174 -17.65 23.19 14.86
N LYS A 175 -16.73 22.40 15.43
CA LYS A 175 -15.80 22.85 16.46
C LYS A 175 -14.87 23.96 15.95
N ASP A 176 -14.36 23.84 14.73
CA ASP A 176 -13.42 24.80 14.14
C ASP A 176 -14.09 26.14 13.79
N GLN A 177 -15.39 26.13 13.46
CA GLN A 177 -16.13 27.35 13.08
C GLN A 177 -16.60 28.21 14.27
N GLY A 178 -16.40 27.78 15.52
CA GLY A 178 -16.72 28.55 16.74
C GLY A 178 -18.22 28.89 16.94
N ASN A 179 -19.10 28.52 16.01
CA ASN A 179 -20.49 28.92 16.00
C ASN A 179 -21.35 27.92 16.80
N HIS A 180 -21.48 28.18 18.11
CA HIS A 180 -22.12 27.28 19.09
C HIS A 180 -23.65 27.16 18.93
N GLN A 181 -24.25 27.78 17.92
CA GLN A 181 -25.70 27.94 17.79
C GLN A 181 -26.37 26.96 16.81
N GLN A 182 -25.63 26.07 16.16
CA GLN A 182 -26.21 24.97 15.38
C GLN A 182 -26.64 23.81 16.29
N SER A 183 -27.89 23.36 16.13
CA SER A 183 -28.41 22.26 16.96
C SER A 183 -27.80 20.92 16.56
N LYS A 184 -27.64 20.00 17.52
CA LYS A 184 -27.24 18.59 17.28
C LYS A 184 -28.13 17.91 16.21
N VAL A 185 -29.37 18.36 16.06
CA VAL A 185 -30.33 17.86 15.06
C VAL A 185 -29.93 18.26 13.64
N VAL A 186 -29.31 19.43 13.46
CA VAL A 186 -28.79 19.88 12.16
C VAL A 186 -27.63 18.98 11.72
N ILE A 187 -26.72 18.61 12.64
CA ILE A 187 -25.61 17.70 12.33
C ILE A 187 -26.14 16.34 11.89
N VAL A 188 -27.07 15.75 12.65
CA VAL A 188 -27.70 14.47 12.28
C VAL A 188 -28.44 14.58 10.94
N GLY A 189 -29.18 15.67 10.73
CA GLY A 189 -29.89 15.93 9.47
C GLY A 189 -28.95 16.06 8.26
N VAL A 190 -27.82 16.74 8.42
CA VAL A 190 -26.79 16.89 7.38
C VAL A 190 -26.16 15.54 7.06
N VAL A 191 -25.81 14.73 8.06
CA VAL A 191 -25.22 13.40 7.85
C VAL A 191 -26.20 12.48 7.12
N VAL A 192 -27.46 12.40 7.57
CA VAL A 192 -28.49 11.59 6.90
C VAL A 192 -28.72 12.05 5.46
N LEU A 193 -28.81 13.36 5.24
CA LEU A 193 -28.97 13.92 3.89
C LEU A 193 -27.77 13.59 2.99
N GLN A 194 -26.56 13.61 3.53
CA GLN A 194 -25.33 13.31 2.80
C GLN A 194 -25.24 11.82 2.41
N VAL A 195 -25.75 10.93 3.26
CA VAL A 195 -25.85 9.49 2.96
C VAL A 195 -26.87 9.25 1.85
N ILE A 196 -28.05 9.86 1.94
CA ILE A 196 -29.10 9.70 0.92
C ILE A 196 -28.68 10.32 -0.42
N LYS A 197 -27.96 11.45 -0.39
CA LYS A 197 -27.39 12.08 -1.59
C LYS A 197 -26.20 11.31 -2.18
N ASN A 198 -25.71 10.27 -1.52
CA ASN A 198 -24.64 9.46 -2.07
C ASN A 198 -25.18 8.64 -3.27
N PRO A 199 -24.67 8.85 -4.49
CA PRO A 199 -25.20 8.20 -5.69
C PRO A 199 -25.10 6.67 -5.62
N ILE A 200 -24.14 6.12 -4.87
CA ILE A 200 -23.96 4.69 -4.64
C ILE A 200 -25.15 4.15 -3.82
N VAL A 201 -25.45 4.78 -2.68
CA VAL A 201 -26.54 4.37 -1.78
C VAL A 201 -27.87 4.46 -2.51
N PHE A 202 -28.12 5.59 -3.17
CA PHE A 202 -29.34 5.84 -3.91
C PHE A 202 -29.62 4.76 -4.97
N MET A 203 -28.60 4.41 -5.75
CA MET A 203 -28.75 3.42 -6.83
C MET A 203 -28.85 1.99 -6.34
N VAL A 204 -28.26 1.68 -5.19
CA VAL A 204 -28.43 0.37 -4.55
C VAL A 204 -29.86 0.21 -4.03
N VAL A 205 -30.41 1.22 -3.35
CA VAL A 205 -31.81 1.20 -2.89
C VAL A 205 -32.77 1.07 -4.07
N ILE A 206 -32.57 1.85 -5.14
CA ILE A 206 -33.38 1.73 -6.36
C ILE A 206 -33.22 0.35 -7.00
N GLY A 207 -32.01 -0.20 -7.05
CA GLY A 207 -31.76 -1.53 -7.59
C GLY A 207 -32.49 -2.63 -6.81
N ILE A 208 -32.52 -2.56 -5.47
CA ILE A 208 -33.27 -3.49 -4.62
C ILE A 208 -34.77 -3.35 -4.84
N ILE A 209 -35.30 -2.13 -4.94
CA ILE A 209 -36.73 -1.92 -5.24
C ILE A 209 -37.06 -2.51 -6.62
N ALA A 210 -36.22 -2.22 -7.61
CA ALA A 210 -36.38 -2.71 -8.97
C ALA A 210 -36.25 -4.24 -9.07
N HIS A 211 -35.41 -4.89 -8.26
CA HIS A 211 -35.33 -6.35 -8.15
C HIS A 211 -36.71 -6.97 -7.86
N PHE A 212 -37.42 -6.44 -6.87
CA PHE A 212 -38.75 -6.95 -6.48
C PHE A 212 -39.84 -6.59 -7.49
N VAL A 213 -39.77 -5.40 -8.12
CA VAL A 213 -40.77 -4.95 -9.11
C VAL A 213 -40.60 -5.66 -10.45
N LEU A 214 -39.36 -5.91 -10.88
CA LEU A 214 -39.00 -6.41 -12.21
C LEU A 214 -38.63 -7.90 -12.21
N HIS A 215 -38.82 -8.59 -11.09
CA HIS A 215 -38.60 -10.03 -10.93
C HIS A 215 -37.23 -10.49 -11.44
N GLN A 216 -36.16 -9.89 -10.89
CA GLN A 216 -34.75 -10.23 -11.23
C GLN A 216 -34.31 -9.95 -12.67
N THR A 217 -35.02 -9.11 -13.43
CA THR A 217 -34.63 -8.78 -14.81
C THR A 217 -34.53 -7.28 -15.06
N VAL A 218 -33.52 -6.88 -15.84
CA VAL A 218 -33.44 -5.51 -16.36
C VAL A 218 -34.26 -5.44 -17.66
N PRO A 219 -35.21 -4.50 -17.79
CA PRO A 219 -36.05 -4.38 -18.98
C PRO A 219 -35.21 -4.23 -20.25
N VAL A 220 -35.59 -4.96 -21.31
CA VAL A 220 -34.80 -5.06 -22.56
C VAL A 220 -34.47 -3.68 -23.16
N PHE A 221 -35.40 -2.72 -23.07
CA PHE A 221 -35.18 -1.37 -23.60
C PHE A 221 -34.12 -0.56 -22.82
N MET A 222 -33.85 -0.89 -21.55
CA MET A 222 -32.81 -0.24 -20.72
C MET A 222 -31.53 -1.08 -20.64
N ALA A 223 -31.59 -2.38 -20.92
CA ALA A 223 -30.48 -3.31 -20.70
C ALA A 223 -29.18 -2.82 -21.37
N GLN A 224 -29.22 -2.51 -22.67
CA GLN A 224 -28.03 -2.04 -23.40
C GLN A 224 -27.50 -0.69 -22.89
N PHE A 225 -28.39 0.20 -22.44
CA PHE A 225 -28.00 1.49 -21.87
C PHE A 225 -27.28 1.31 -20.53
N VAL A 226 -27.85 0.49 -19.64
CA VAL A 226 -27.27 0.17 -18.33
C VAL A 226 -25.95 -0.59 -18.51
N ASP A 227 -25.90 -1.56 -19.44
CA ASP A 227 -24.69 -2.32 -19.75
C ASP A 227 -23.56 -1.43 -20.28
N GLY A 228 -23.87 -0.50 -21.19
CA GLY A 228 -22.87 0.44 -21.70
C GLY A 228 -22.21 1.26 -20.60
N LEU A 229 -22.99 1.74 -19.62
CA LEU A 229 -22.47 2.47 -18.47
C LEU A 229 -21.73 1.55 -17.49
N ALA A 230 -22.33 0.42 -17.12
CA ALA A 230 -21.77 -0.51 -16.14
C ALA A 230 -20.43 -1.11 -16.61
N ASN A 231 -20.36 -1.57 -17.86
CA ASN A 231 -19.16 -2.21 -18.41
C ASN A 231 -18.00 -1.21 -18.59
N SER A 232 -18.29 0.09 -18.69
CA SER A 232 -17.24 1.13 -18.73
C SER A 232 -16.51 1.30 -17.39
N PHE A 233 -17.10 0.83 -16.28
CA PHE A 233 -16.57 1.09 -14.93
C PHE A 233 -15.19 0.47 -14.70
N GLY A 234 -15.00 -0.83 -14.96
CA GLY A 234 -13.81 -1.58 -14.50
C GLY A 234 -12.50 -0.93 -14.97
N GLY A 235 -12.30 -0.87 -16.29
CA GLY A 235 -11.11 -0.27 -16.88
C GLY A 235 -10.96 1.23 -16.58
N ALA A 236 -12.05 2.01 -16.65
CA ALA A 236 -12.00 3.45 -16.39
C ALA A 236 -11.66 3.77 -14.93
N ALA A 237 -12.16 2.98 -13.97
CA ALA A 237 -11.88 3.15 -12.54
C ALA A 237 -10.43 2.79 -12.21
N LEU A 238 -9.91 1.69 -12.77
CA LEU A 238 -8.50 1.30 -12.61
C LEU A 238 -7.55 2.32 -13.24
N PHE A 239 -7.88 2.82 -14.43
CA PHE A 239 -7.09 3.85 -15.10
C PHE A 239 -7.11 5.18 -14.32
N TYR A 240 -8.28 5.60 -13.85
CA TYR A 240 -8.44 6.77 -12.98
C TYR A 240 -7.66 6.63 -11.66
N LEU A 241 -7.70 5.44 -11.06
CA LEU A 241 -6.91 5.13 -9.87
C LEU A 241 -5.42 5.39 -10.16
N GLY A 242 -4.88 4.86 -11.26
CA GLY A 242 -3.52 5.14 -11.71
C GLY A 242 -3.19 6.63 -11.85
N LEU A 243 -4.06 7.39 -12.53
CA LEU A 243 -3.92 8.86 -12.66
C LEU A 243 -3.87 9.56 -11.30
N SER A 244 -4.71 9.13 -10.35
CA SER A 244 -4.81 9.74 -9.03
C SER A 244 -3.58 9.53 -8.14
N MET A 245 -2.77 8.49 -8.43
CA MET A 245 -1.55 8.17 -7.67
C MET A 245 -0.39 9.13 -7.97
N VAL A 246 -0.42 9.84 -9.10
CA VAL A 246 0.70 10.67 -9.55
C VAL A 246 1.02 11.77 -8.54
N GLY A 247 2.25 11.76 -8.04
CA GLY A 247 2.78 12.80 -7.16
C GLY A 247 2.30 12.75 -5.70
N GLN A 248 1.49 11.77 -5.31
CA GLN A 248 0.96 11.69 -3.93
C GLN A 248 2.05 11.34 -2.90
N LEU A 249 2.94 10.40 -3.23
CA LEU A 249 4.06 10.02 -2.35
C LEU A 249 5.06 11.16 -2.13
N GLY A 250 5.09 12.17 -3.02
CA GLY A 250 5.96 13.33 -2.90
C GLY A 250 5.55 14.33 -1.81
N LYS A 251 4.34 14.19 -1.26
CA LYS A 251 3.77 15.07 -0.24
C LYS A 251 3.97 14.54 1.19
N LEU A 252 4.65 13.40 1.35
CA LEU A 252 4.82 12.77 2.65
C LEU A 252 5.80 13.52 3.54
N THR A 253 5.41 13.73 4.79
CA THR A 253 6.26 14.26 5.87
C THR A 253 6.57 13.18 6.90
N LYS A 254 7.62 13.36 7.72
CA LYS A 254 8.05 12.34 8.72
C LYS A 254 6.91 11.91 9.67
N SER A 255 6.06 12.85 10.10
CA SER A 255 4.92 12.58 10.99
C SER A 255 3.83 11.73 10.30
N THR A 256 3.59 11.95 9.01
CA THR A 256 2.58 11.19 8.25
C THR A 256 2.94 9.72 8.09
N VAL A 257 4.23 9.36 8.07
CA VAL A 257 4.67 7.99 7.82
C VAL A 257 4.25 7.03 8.94
N VAL A 258 4.30 7.45 10.21
CA VAL A 258 3.87 6.60 11.33
C VAL A 258 2.37 6.26 11.21
N THR A 259 1.56 7.26 10.93
CA THR A 259 0.12 7.09 10.70
C THR A 259 -0.16 6.15 9.54
N LEU A 260 0.58 6.28 8.43
CA LEU A 260 0.46 5.40 7.27
C LEU A 260 0.75 3.94 7.60
N ILE A 261 1.78 3.67 8.41
CA ILE A 261 2.11 2.30 8.83
C ILE A 261 0.97 1.70 9.64
N LEU A 262 0.44 2.44 10.61
CA LEU A 262 -0.69 1.98 11.43
C LEU A 262 -1.92 1.70 10.57
N LEU A 263 -2.28 2.61 9.66
CA LEU A 263 -3.45 2.44 8.79
C LEU A 263 -3.27 1.29 7.80
N THR A 264 -2.09 1.16 7.20
CA THR A 264 -1.79 0.07 6.28
C THR A 264 -1.80 -1.28 7.00
N THR A 265 -1.30 -1.34 8.23
CA THR A 265 -1.33 -2.53 9.09
C THR A 265 -2.77 -2.91 9.45
N ALA A 266 -3.58 -1.93 9.87
CA ALA A 266 -4.99 -2.15 10.15
C ALA A 266 -5.74 -2.67 8.91
N LYS A 267 -5.42 -2.13 7.73
CA LYS A 267 -6.11 -2.46 6.48
C LYS A 267 -5.68 -3.79 5.85
N LEU A 268 -4.37 -4.07 5.79
CA LEU A 268 -3.82 -5.20 5.02
C LEU A 268 -3.42 -6.40 5.87
N LEU A 269 -3.35 -6.25 7.20
CA LEU A 269 -3.05 -7.37 8.10
C LEU A 269 -4.20 -7.63 9.06
N LEU A 270 -4.67 -6.62 9.77
CA LEU A 270 -5.71 -6.81 10.79
C LEU A 270 -7.07 -7.14 10.18
N MET A 271 -7.51 -6.40 9.14
CA MET A 271 -8.80 -6.64 8.49
C MET A 271 -8.95 -8.07 7.92
N PRO A 272 -8.01 -8.61 7.11
CA PRO A 272 -8.08 -10.00 6.64
C PRO A 272 -8.27 -11.03 7.75
N LEU A 273 -7.50 -10.88 8.85
CA LEU A 273 -7.55 -11.81 9.98
C LEU A 273 -8.90 -11.75 10.69
N ILE A 274 -9.40 -10.54 11.00
CA ILE A 274 -10.70 -10.39 11.64
C ILE A 274 -11.83 -10.88 10.73
N CYS A 275 -11.78 -10.63 9.42
CA CYS A 275 -12.78 -11.15 8.48
C CYS A 275 -12.83 -12.69 8.52
N LYS A 276 -11.67 -13.34 8.46
CA LYS A 276 -11.56 -14.80 8.54
C LYS A 276 -12.07 -15.35 9.88
N ASP A 277 -11.57 -14.80 10.98
CA ASP A 277 -11.90 -15.25 12.33
C ASP A 277 -13.41 -15.09 12.61
N MET A 278 -14.03 -14.00 12.15
CA MET A 278 -15.48 -13.80 12.31
C MET A 278 -16.28 -14.85 11.54
N VAL A 279 -15.87 -15.22 10.32
CA VAL A 279 -16.53 -16.30 9.57
C VAL A 279 -16.36 -17.64 10.29
N ASP A 280 -15.15 -17.97 10.74
CA ASP A 280 -14.89 -19.21 11.47
C ASP A 280 -15.68 -19.30 12.80
N LEU A 281 -15.98 -18.16 13.44
CA LEU A 281 -16.77 -18.10 14.67
C LEU A 281 -18.28 -18.22 14.43
N LEU A 282 -18.80 -17.53 13.40
CA LEU A 282 -20.24 -17.46 13.13
C LEU A 282 -20.75 -18.62 12.29
N ASP A 283 -19.94 -19.18 11.40
CA ASP A 283 -20.32 -20.26 10.50
C ASP A 283 -20.20 -21.65 11.15
N LYS A 284 -19.35 -21.80 12.19
CA LYS A 284 -19.15 -23.04 12.99
C LYS A 284 -20.43 -23.74 13.48
N ARG A 285 -21.57 -23.06 13.41
CA ARG A 285 -22.85 -23.55 13.92
C ARG A 285 -23.66 -24.39 12.92
N ASN A 286 -23.40 -24.37 11.60
CA ASN A 286 -24.40 -24.85 10.63
C ASN A 286 -23.99 -25.63 9.36
N THR A 287 -22.72 -25.79 8.94
CA THR A 287 -22.40 -26.51 7.67
C THR A 287 -21.30 -27.60 7.77
N SER A 288 -21.10 -28.35 6.69
CA SER A 288 -20.11 -29.43 6.53
C SER A 288 -18.69 -28.88 6.37
N ASP A 289 -17.67 -29.57 6.91
CA ASP A 289 -16.27 -29.12 7.04
C ASP A 289 -15.61 -28.59 5.76
N LEU A 290 -16.07 -29.00 4.57
CA LEU A 290 -15.52 -28.58 3.27
C LEU A 290 -16.00 -27.18 2.81
N ASN A 291 -17.27 -26.82 3.07
CA ASN A 291 -17.81 -25.51 2.67
C ASN A 291 -17.31 -24.38 3.58
N HIS A 292 -17.13 -24.67 4.88
CA HIS A 292 -16.55 -23.75 5.87
C HIS A 292 -15.18 -23.23 5.45
N SER A 293 -14.31 -24.13 4.97
CA SER A 293 -12.95 -23.76 4.58
C SER A 293 -12.93 -22.78 3.40
N SER A 294 -13.87 -22.88 2.45
CA SER A 294 -13.88 -22.00 1.26
C SER A 294 -14.37 -20.59 1.57
N LEU A 295 -15.37 -20.45 2.47
CA LEU A 295 -15.93 -19.15 2.86
C LEU A 295 -14.97 -18.33 3.73
N SER A 296 -14.28 -18.96 4.68
CA SER A 296 -13.29 -18.24 5.50
C SER A 296 -12.06 -17.83 4.69
N ASP A 297 -11.71 -18.63 3.68
CA ASP A 297 -10.66 -18.32 2.70
C ASP A 297 -11.03 -17.11 1.84
N TYR A 298 -12.28 -17.07 1.37
CA TYR A 298 -12.81 -15.91 0.67
C TYR A 298 -12.86 -14.67 1.57
N ALA A 299 -13.27 -14.81 2.83
CA ALA A 299 -13.30 -13.71 3.81
C ALA A 299 -11.93 -13.09 4.04
N PHE A 300 -10.90 -13.93 4.15
CA PHE A 300 -9.51 -13.49 4.27
C PHE A 300 -9.10 -12.67 3.04
N LEU A 301 -9.31 -13.21 1.84
CA LEU A 301 -8.99 -12.54 0.58
C LEU A 301 -9.71 -11.19 0.44
N TYR A 302 -10.99 -11.16 0.77
CA TYR A 302 -11.82 -9.94 0.75
C TYR A 302 -11.23 -8.84 1.66
N GLY A 303 -10.73 -9.21 2.84
CA GLY A 303 -10.10 -8.27 3.76
C GLY A 303 -8.81 -7.63 3.22
N VAL A 304 -8.09 -8.33 2.32
CA VAL A 304 -6.82 -7.86 1.73
C VAL A 304 -7.02 -6.75 0.69
N PHE A 305 -8.22 -6.60 0.14
CA PHE A 305 -8.49 -5.56 -0.86
C PHE A 305 -8.06 -4.18 -0.36
N PRO A 306 -7.34 -3.39 -1.17
CA PRO A 306 -6.78 -2.11 -0.71
C PRO A 306 -7.86 -1.06 -0.49
N THR A 307 -7.51 0.08 0.10
CA THR A 307 -8.46 1.16 0.35
C THR A 307 -8.99 1.78 -0.94
N ALA A 308 -10.30 2.06 -0.98
CA ALA A 308 -10.94 2.65 -2.16
C ALA A 308 -10.43 4.07 -2.48
N PRO A 309 -10.36 4.46 -3.77
CA PRO A 309 -10.01 5.83 -4.16
C PRO A 309 -11.03 6.88 -3.70
N SER A 310 -12.28 6.46 -3.44
CA SER A 310 -13.35 7.32 -2.93
C SER A 310 -13.02 7.96 -1.58
N VAL A 311 -12.20 7.31 -0.74
CA VAL A 311 -11.79 7.88 0.55
C VAL A 311 -11.00 9.17 0.38
N ALA A 312 -10.17 9.27 -0.66
CA ALA A 312 -9.46 10.51 -0.98
C ALA A 312 -10.42 11.65 -1.38
N ILE A 313 -11.54 11.33 -2.04
CA ILE A 313 -12.57 12.33 -2.37
C ILE A 313 -13.20 12.89 -1.09
N TYR A 314 -13.44 12.04 -0.08
CA TYR A 314 -13.95 12.49 1.22
C TYR A 314 -12.92 13.37 1.95
N ALA A 315 -11.63 13.00 1.91
CA ALA A 315 -10.56 13.81 2.48
C ALA A 315 -10.48 15.21 1.84
N VAL A 316 -10.65 15.31 0.53
CA VAL A 316 -10.76 16.62 -0.18
C VAL A 316 -12.00 17.39 0.28
N TYR A 317 -13.16 16.74 0.39
CA TYR A 317 -14.42 17.40 0.78
C TYR A 317 -14.40 17.94 2.21
N TYR A 318 -13.74 17.24 3.14
CA TYR A 318 -13.56 17.69 4.51
C TYR A 318 -12.30 18.54 4.72
N ASN A 319 -11.47 18.69 3.69
CA ASN A 319 -10.17 19.35 3.74
C ASN A 319 -9.30 18.85 4.92
N ALA A 320 -9.24 17.54 5.10
CA ALA A 320 -8.59 16.92 6.26
C ALA A 320 -7.77 15.71 5.85
N GLU A 321 -6.53 15.63 6.35
CA GLU A 321 -5.61 14.50 6.18
C GLU A 321 -5.43 14.01 4.74
N LEU A 322 -5.52 14.93 3.77
CA LEU A 322 -5.46 14.59 2.34
C LEU A 322 -4.18 13.83 1.99
N GLU A 323 -3.03 14.28 2.52
CA GLU A 323 -1.72 13.69 2.23
C GLU A 323 -1.61 12.25 2.75
N VAL A 324 -2.10 12.00 3.97
CA VAL A 324 -2.09 10.65 4.58
C VAL A 324 -3.04 9.73 3.82
N VAL A 325 -4.26 10.18 3.52
CA VAL A 325 -5.26 9.36 2.85
C VAL A 325 -4.86 9.01 1.42
N THR A 326 -4.38 9.98 0.63
CA THR A 326 -3.99 9.71 -0.76
C THR A 326 -2.74 8.85 -0.85
N ALA A 327 -1.71 9.12 -0.04
CA ALA A 327 -0.51 8.31 -0.04
C ALA A 327 -0.77 6.91 0.53
N GLY A 328 -1.60 6.78 1.56
CA GLY A 328 -1.98 5.48 2.13
C GLY A 328 -2.77 4.63 1.16
N MET A 329 -3.66 5.23 0.36
CA MET A 329 -4.39 4.53 -0.70
C MET A 329 -3.41 3.95 -1.74
N VAL A 330 -2.41 4.74 -2.15
CA VAL A 330 -1.35 4.29 -3.07
C VAL A 330 -0.56 3.13 -2.45
N ILE A 331 -0.03 3.30 -1.24
CA ILE A 331 0.78 2.29 -0.54
C ILE A 331 -0.02 1.00 -0.33
N SER A 332 -1.27 1.11 0.15
CA SER A 332 -2.12 -0.06 0.36
C SER A 332 -2.43 -0.79 -0.95
N THR A 333 -2.64 -0.06 -2.05
CA THR A 333 -2.86 -0.68 -3.37
C THR A 333 -1.65 -1.49 -3.83
N PHE A 334 -0.44 -0.92 -3.77
CA PHE A 334 0.78 -1.63 -4.15
C PHE A 334 1.10 -2.80 -3.23
N LEU A 335 0.89 -2.65 -1.91
CA LEU A 335 1.18 -3.71 -0.94
C LEU A 335 0.11 -4.81 -0.95
N SER A 336 -1.14 -4.51 -1.34
CA SER A 336 -2.20 -5.52 -1.46
C SER A 336 -1.94 -6.53 -2.58
N ALA A 337 -1.30 -6.13 -3.69
CA ALA A 337 -1.04 -7.01 -4.83
C ALA A 337 -0.22 -8.27 -4.46
N PRO A 338 0.98 -8.15 -3.85
CA PRO A 338 1.76 -9.32 -3.43
C PRO A 338 1.04 -10.12 -2.34
N ILE A 339 0.41 -9.45 -1.36
CA ILE A 339 -0.31 -10.14 -0.28
C ILE A 339 -1.45 -10.98 -0.87
N MET A 340 -2.22 -10.42 -1.80
CA MET A 340 -3.34 -11.08 -2.44
C MET A 340 -2.91 -12.24 -3.34
N TYR A 341 -1.82 -12.09 -4.10
CA TYR A 341 -1.23 -13.18 -4.88
C TYR A 341 -0.82 -14.33 -3.96
N VAL A 342 -0.08 -14.04 -2.90
CA VAL A 342 0.36 -15.04 -1.91
C VAL A 342 -0.83 -15.70 -1.23
N SER A 343 -1.79 -14.90 -0.79
CA SER A 343 -2.99 -15.37 -0.09
C SER A 343 -3.72 -16.34 -0.98
N ALA A 344 -4.16 -15.91 -2.16
CA ALA A 344 -4.88 -16.76 -3.10
C ALA A 344 -4.12 -18.04 -3.45
N TRP A 345 -2.79 -17.95 -3.62
CA TRP A 345 -1.94 -19.09 -3.89
C TRP A 345 -1.94 -20.10 -2.72
N LEU A 346 -1.80 -19.62 -1.47
CA LEU A 346 -1.88 -20.45 -0.27
C LEU A 346 -3.26 -21.07 -0.04
N LEU A 347 -4.33 -20.38 -0.40
CA LEU A 347 -5.70 -20.91 -0.32
C LEU A 347 -5.90 -22.11 -1.28
N THR A 348 -5.12 -22.21 -2.36
CA THR A 348 -5.24 -23.30 -3.35
C THR A 348 -4.52 -24.60 -2.97
N ILE A 349 -3.51 -24.56 -2.08
CA ILE A 349 -2.75 -25.75 -1.73
C ILE A 349 -3.54 -26.60 -0.73
N ARG A 350 -3.86 -27.83 -1.13
CA ARG A 350 -4.32 -28.84 -0.18
C ARG A 350 -3.16 -29.20 0.77
N TRP A 351 -3.38 -28.96 2.05
CA TRP A 351 -2.49 -29.04 3.23
C TRP A 351 -1.70 -30.36 3.44
N THR A 352 -1.87 -31.35 2.56
CA THR A 352 -1.47 -32.73 2.83
C THR A 352 -0.05 -33.11 2.39
N ASP A 353 0.64 -32.30 1.57
CA ASP A 353 1.97 -32.66 1.03
C ASP A 353 3.06 -31.57 1.23
N PRO A 354 3.95 -31.70 2.24
CA PRO A 354 5.04 -30.76 2.52
C PRO A 354 6.01 -30.52 1.34
N GLN A 355 6.20 -31.51 0.47
CA GLN A 355 7.06 -31.38 -0.72
C GLN A 355 6.43 -30.48 -1.80
N ARG A 356 5.10 -30.55 -2.00
CA ARG A 356 4.40 -29.67 -2.96
C ARG A 356 4.44 -28.22 -2.51
N LEU A 357 4.28 -28.00 -1.21
CA LEU A 357 4.41 -26.68 -0.60
C LEU A 357 5.80 -26.09 -0.86
N MET A 358 6.86 -26.88 -0.66
CA MET A 358 8.24 -26.40 -0.84
C MET A 358 8.60 -26.11 -2.30
N ASN A 359 8.24 -27.02 -3.22
CA ASN A 359 8.39 -26.80 -4.66
C ASN A 359 7.69 -25.52 -5.12
N SER A 360 6.58 -25.20 -4.49
CA SER A 360 5.82 -24.06 -4.90
C SER A 360 6.27 -22.75 -4.27
N LEU A 361 6.77 -22.77 -3.03
CA LEU A 361 7.49 -21.64 -2.46
C LEU A 361 8.68 -21.25 -3.35
N GLN A 362 9.37 -22.25 -3.90
CA GLN A 362 10.43 -22.05 -4.88
C GLN A 362 9.92 -21.44 -6.20
N ASN A 363 8.79 -21.91 -6.75
CA ASN A 363 8.19 -21.34 -7.95
C ASN A 363 7.75 -19.89 -7.75
N VAL A 364 7.15 -19.56 -6.60
CA VAL A 364 6.77 -18.18 -6.25
C VAL A 364 8.01 -17.29 -6.15
N SER A 365 9.04 -17.75 -5.45
CA SER A 365 10.33 -17.05 -5.32
C SER A 365 10.98 -16.81 -6.68
N PHE A 366 10.93 -17.81 -7.58
CA PHE A 366 11.43 -17.72 -8.95
C PHE A 366 10.67 -16.68 -9.78
N ASN A 367 9.33 -16.75 -9.81
CA ASN A 367 8.49 -15.82 -10.58
C ASN A 367 8.70 -14.37 -10.13
N ILE A 368 8.76 -14.15 -8.82
CA ILE A 368 8.97 -12.80 -8.26
C ILE A 368 10.38 -12.30 -8.53
N SER A 369 11.39 -13.17 -8.51
CA SER A 369 12.76 -12.81 -8.86
C SER A 369 12.86 -12.31 -10.31
N ILE A 370 12.13 -12.92 -11.25
CA ILE A 370 12.08 -12.45 -12.65
C ILE A 370 11.46 -11.06 -12.74
N VAL A 371 10.28 -10.87 -12.15
CA VAL A 371 9.58 -9.58 -12.17
C VAL A 371 10.46 -8.49 -11.53
N SER A 372 11.08 -8.80 -10.40
CA SER A 372 11.92 -7.86 -9.66
C SER A 372 13.19 -7.52 -10.41
N LEU A 373 13.79 -8.45 -11.16
CA LEU A 373 14.96 -8.20 -11.98
C LEU A 373 14.66 -7.19 -13.11
N VAL A 374 13.49 -7.29 -13.75
CA VAL A 374 13.06 -6.32 -14.77
C VAL A 374 12.91 -4.92 -14.17
N VAL A 375 12.25 -4.81 -13.01
CA VAL A 375 12.08 -3.53 -12.30
C VAL A 375 13.43 -2.97 -11.85
N LEU A 376 14.34 -3.81 -11.35
CA LEU A 376 15.68 -3.45 -10.90
C LEU A 376 16.57 -2.88 -12.00
N VAL A 377 16.56 -3.51 -13.18
CA VAL A 377 17.31 -3.00 -14.33
C VAL A 377 16.84 -1.60 -14.68
N TRP A 378 15.53 -1.37 -14.68
CA TRP A 378 14.95 -0.06 -14.92
C TRP A 378 15.31 0.97 -13.83
N THR A 379 15.16 0.63 -12.54
CA THR A 379 15.45 1.56 -11.44
C THR A 379 16.92 1.95 -11.40
N ILE A 380 17.83 1.01 -11.62
CA ILE A 380 19.27 1.30 -11.70
C ILE A 380 19.58 2.19 -12.91
N ALA A 381 19.00 1.92 -14.08
CA ALA A 381 19.18 2.77 -15.26
C ALA A 381 18.74 4.21 -14.98
N VAL A 382 17.57 4.41 -14.35
CA VAL A 382 17.07 5.73 -13.95
C VAL A 382 18.02 6.41 -12.94
N MET A 383 18.54 5.67 -11.97
CA MET A 383 19.49 6.22 -10.99
C MET A 383 20.82 6.65 -11.63
N PHE A 384 21.37 5.86 -12.56
CA PHE A 384 22.58 6.24 -13.30
C PHE A 384 22.35 7.49 -14.16
N LEU A 385 21.21 7.56 -14.85
CA LEU A 385 20.82 8.74 -15.64
C LEU A 385 20.65 10.00 -14.77
N SER A 386 20.19 9.84 -13.52
CA SER A 386 20.00 10.96 -12.59
C SER A 386 21.29 11.59 -12.06
N LYS A 387 22.46 10.93 -12.24
CA LYS A 387 23.78 11.33 -11.71
C LYS A 387 23.85 11.54 -10.18
N LYS A 388 22.80 11.20 -9.41
CA LYS A 388 22.73 11.40 -7.95
C LYS A 388 23.37 10.29 -7.12
N PHE A 389 23.86 9.21 -7.74
CA PHE A 389 24.33 7.99 -7.08
C PHE A 389 25.53 8.17 -6.11
N LYS A 390 26.34 9.24 -6.27
CA LYS A 390 27.49 9.50 -5.39
C LYS A 390 27.13 10.20 -4.08
N ARG A 391 25.91 10.72 -3.94
CA ARG A 391 25.47 11.44 -2.73
C ARG A 391 24.87 10.45 -1.72
N LEU A 392 25.12 10.66 -0.44
CA LEU A 392 24.35 9.98 0.61
C LEU A 392 22.92 10.56 0.66
N PRO A 393 21.88 9.76 0.95
CA PRO A 393 21.88 8.31 1.18
C PRO A 393 21.86 7.43 -0.09
N HIS A 394 21.74 8.02 -1.29
CA HIS A 394 21.59 7.30 -2.58
C HIS A 394 22.68 6.27 -2.86
N LEU A 395 23.92 6.53 -2.43
CA LEU A 395 25.03 5.57 -2.54
C LEU A 395 24.69 4.21 -1.91
N PHE A 396 24.03 4.21 -0.75
CA PHE A 396 23.66 2.99 -0.04
C PHE A 396 22.43 2.34 -0.69
N THR A 397 21.49 3.14 -1.20
CA THR A 397 20.36 2.65 -1.98
C THR A 397 20.81 1.92 -3.26
N VAL A 398 21.87 2.39 -3.94
CA VAL A 398 22.43 1.68 -5.11
C VAL A 398 23.03 0.33 -4.72
N ASN A 399 23.77 0.28 -3.60
CA ASN A 399 24.34 -0.98 -3.12
C ASN A 399 23.24 -1.98 -2.71
N PHE A 400 22.16 -1.48 -2.09
CA PHE A 400 20.97 -2.26 -1.81
C PHE A 400 20.35 -2.86 -3.09
N PHE A 401 20.15 -2.05 -4.13
CA PHE A 401 19.64 -2.55 -5.41
C PHE A 401 20.58 -3.55 -6.08
N PHE A 402 21.89 -3.35 -5.95
CA PHE A 402 22.87 -4.31 -6.44
C PHE A 402 22.81 -5.65 -5.69
N ALA A 403 22.68 -5.62 -4.35
CA ALA A 403 22.43 -6.83 -3.56
C ALA A 403 21.16 -7.54 -4.00
N GLN A 404 20.07 -6.81 -4.24
CA GLN A 404 18.81 -7.40 -4.71
C GLN A 404 18.93 -8.05 -6.10
N ILE A 405 19.71 -7.48 -7.02
CA ILE A 405 20.00 -8.10 -8.33
C ILE A 405 20.69 -9.45 -8.13
N LEU A 406 21.74 -9.48 -7.29
CA LEU A 406 22.47 -10.72 -7.01
C LEU A 406 21.57 -11.76 -6.35
N THR A 407 20.64 -11.35 -5.47
CA THR A 407 19.65 -12.24 -4.85
C THR A 407 18.67 -12.82 -5.89
N CYS A 408 18.14 -11.98 -6.79
CA CYS A 408 17.24 -12.45 -7.86
C CYS A 408 17.95 -13.41 -8.82
N ILE A 409 19.17 -13.07 -9.25
CA ILE A 409 20.01 -13.95 -10.09
C ILE A 409 20.30 -15.25 -9.35
N GLY A 410 20.68 -15.18 -8.08
CA GLY A 410 20.94 -16.34 -7.23
C GLY A 410 19.73 -17.28 -7.13
N MET A 411 18.52 -16.74 -6.96
CA MET A 411 17.29 -17.53 -6.87
C MET A 411 16.90 -18.17 -8.21
N ILE A 412 17.09 -17.45 -9.32
CA ILE A 412 16.89 -17.99 -10.68
C ILE A 412 17.84 -19.16 -10.92
N LEU A 413 19.14 -18.97 -10.62
CA LEU A 413 20.15 -20.03 -10.75
C LEU A 413 19.83 -21.22 -9.83
N TRP A 414 19.40 -20.97 -8.59
CA TRP A 414 19.03 -22.01 -7.63
C TRP A 414 17.93 -22.92 -8.18
N ASN A 415 16.93 -22.37 -8.87
CA ASN A 415 15.83 -23.14 -9.46
C ASN A 415 16.27 -24.20 -10.49
N PHE A 416 17.38 -23.95 -11.18
CA PHE A 416 17.97 -24.91 -12.13
C PHE A 416 18.98 -25.81 -11.45
N VAL A 417 19.90 -25.24 -10.66
CA VAL A 417 21.02 -25.94 -10.04
C VAL A 417 20.57 -26.94 -8.97
N VAL A 418 19.47 -26.68 -8.26
CA VAL A 418 18.97 -27.64 -7.25
C VAL A 418 18.48 -28.95 -7.87
N LYS A 419 18.09 -28.93 -9.15
CA LYS A 419 17.64 -30.12 -9.88
C LYS A 419 18.82 -30.93 -10.43
N GLU A 420 19.99 -30.31 -10.56
CA GLU A 420 21.22 -30.97 -10.96
C GLU A 420 21.97 -31.54 -9.75
N SER A 421 22.67 -32.67 -9.92
CA SER A 421 23.50 -33.30 -8.88
C SER A 421 24.86 -32.64 -8.67
N ASN A 422 25.08 -31.46 -9.27
CA ASN A 422 26.34 -30.74 -9.26
C ASN A 422 26.60 -30.05 -7.90
N PHE A 423 27.31 -30.74 -7.00
CA PHE A 423 27.62 -30.23 -5.65
C PHE A 423 28.30 -28.85 -5.66
N ILE A 424 29.30 -28.65 -6.51
CA ILE A 424 30.04 -27.38 -6.62
C ILE A 424 29.10 -26.25 -7.06
N GLY A 425 28.22 -26.54 -8.03
CA GLY A 425 27.21 -25.59 -8.49
C GLY A 425 26.25 -25.19 -7.37
N GLN A 426 25.79 -26.16 -6.57
CA GLN A 426 24.90 -25.92 -5.42
C GLN A 426 25.58 -25.02 -4.38
N VAL A 427 26.83 -25.30 -4.01
CA VAL A 427 27.57 -24.50 -3.01
C VAL A 427 27.83 -23.08 -3.51
N LEU A 428 28.24 -22.92 -4.77
CA LEU A 428 28.52 -21.59 -5.35
C LEU A 428 27.26 -20.75 -5.46
N THR A 429 26.16 -21.35 -5.94
CA THR A 429 24.86 -20.68 -6.05
C THR A 429 24.29 -20.34 -4.68
N PHE A 430 24.42 -21.24 -3.70
CA PHE A 430 24.04 -20.98 -2.31
C PHE A 430 24.84 -19.81 -1.72
N THR A 431 26.16 -19.77 -1.94
CA THR A 431 27.03 -18.70 -1.43
C THR A 431 26.62 -17.35 -1.98
N LEU A 432 26.35 -17.28 -3.30
CA LEU A 432 25.86 -16.07 -3.95
C LEU A 432 24.51 -15.62 -3.38
N LEU A 433 23.55 -16.55 -3.28
CA LEU A 433 22.20 -16.28 -2.80
C LEU A 433 22.18 -15.84 -1.34
N CYS A 434 22.89 -16.56 -0.47
CA CYS A 434 22.93 -16.30 0.97
C CYS A 434 23.66 -14.98 1.29
N THR A 435 24.82 -14.74 0.67
CA THR A 435 25.59 -13.50 0.88
C THR A 435 24.80 -12.27 0.42
N SER A 436 24.16 -12.37 -0.76
CA SER A 436 23.37 -11.26 -1.30
C SER A 436 22.11 -11.00 -0.47
N LEU A 437 21.37 -12.05 -0.07
CA LEU A 437 20.17 -11.92 0.75
C LEU A 437 20.49 -11.33 2.15
N TYR A 438 21.58 -11.76 2.79
CA TYR A 438 21.99 -11.15 4.06
C TYR A 438 22.44 -9.70 3.88
N SER A 439 23.00 -9.34 2.72
CA SER A 439 23.30 -7.94 2.40
C SER A 439 22.03 -7.11 2.26
N THR A 440 20.98 -7.62 1.58
CA THR A 440 19.68 -6.91 1.49
C THR A 440 19.04 -6.72 2.87
N PHE A 441 19.35 -7.57 3.86
CA PHE A 441 18.91 -7.35 5.22
C PHE A 441 19.66 -6.25 5.96
N ILE A 442 20.95 -6.03 5.71
CA ILE A 442 21.76 -5.04 6.44
C ILE A 442 21.61 -3.63 5.87
N TRP A 443 21.45 -3.48 4.56
CA TRP A 443 21.32 -2.17 3.91
C TRP A 443 20.21 -1.26 4.48
N PRO A 444 19.00 -1.74 4.80
CA PRO A 444 17.96 -0.92 5.44
C PRO A 444 18.44 -0.22 6.72
N GLY A 445 19.18 -0.93 7.56
CA GLY A 445 19.78 -0.38 8.79
C GLY A 445 20.87 0.65 8.49
N LEU A 446 21.72 0.40 7.50
CA LEU A 446 22.78 1.34 7.08
C LEU A 446 22.22 2.60 6.41
N ILE A 447 21.14 2.49 5.61
CA ILE A 447 20.46 3.65 5.02
C ILE A 447 19.86 4.51 6.13
N ALA A 448 19.18 3.91 7.10
CA ALA A 448 18.63 4.64 8.26
C ALA A 448 19.73 5.33 9.08
N LEU A 449 20.85 4.64 9.33
CA LEU A 449 22.01 5.22 10.00
C LEU A 449 22.60 6.39 9.20
N SER A 450 22.69 6.27 7.88
CA SER A 450 23.22 7.35 7.02
C SER A 450 22.38 8.63 7.09
N LEU A 451 21.06 8.49 7.25
CA LEU A 451 20.17 9.63 7.43
C LEU A 451 20.43 10.35 8.76
N VAL A 452 20.77 9.62 9.83
CA VAL A 452 21.19 10.21 11.11
C VAL A 452 22.52 10.93 10.95
N LEU A 453 23.51 10.29 10.33
CA LEU A 453 24.85 10.85 10.12
C LEU A 453 24.82 12.13 9.26
N LEU A 454 23.86 12.26 8.34
CA LEU A 454 23.66 13.49 7.58
C LEU A 454 23.14 14.66 8.44
N LYS A 455 22.55 14.38 9.60
CA LYS A 455 21.99 15.38 10.52
C LYS A 455 22.93 15.69 11.70
N SER A 456 23.77 14.73 12.10
CA SER A 456 24.75 14.91 13.18
C SER A 456 26.06 15.48 12.65
N GLU A 457 26.42 16.70 13.06
CA GLU A 457 27.70 17.33 12.66
C GLU A 457 28.94 16.66 13.31
N ASP A 458 28.75 15.99 14.45
CA ASP A 458 29.83 15.46 15.30
C ASP A 458 30.31 14.04 14.91
N LEU A 459 29.50 13.24 14.20
CA LEU A 459 29.84 11.85 13.85
C LEU A 459 30.29 11.72 12.38
N LYS A 460 31.59 11.87 12.14
CA LYS A 460 32.20 11.65 10.81
C LYS A 460 32.63 10.20 10.61
N VAL A 461 31.67 9.33 10.25
CA VAL A 461 31.99 7.97 9.78
C VAL A 461 32.22 7.97 8.27
N SER A 462 33.31 7.36 7.81
CA SER A 462 33.60 7.24 6.37
C SER A 462 32.53 6.39 5.67
N PRO A 463 31.91 6.86 4.58
CA PRO A 463 30.92 6.09 3.82
C PRO A 463 31.49 4.77 3.29
N ALA A 464 32.80 4.72 3.00
CA ALA A 464 33.47 3.50 2.55
C ALA A 464 33.46 2.39 3.62
N MET A 465 33.62 2.75 4.90
CA MET A 465 33.59 1.77 6.00
C MET A 465 32.20 1.14 6.16
N LEU A 466 31.13 1.94 5.97
CA LEU A 466 29.76 1.45 5.99
C LEU A 466 29.46 0.54 4.80
N VAL A 467 30.01 0.82 3.60
CA VAL A 467 29.90 -0.08 2.45
C VAL A 467 30.62 -1.40 2.70
N ILE A 468 31.82 -1.35 3.29
CA ILE A 468 32.56 -2.56 3.69
C ILE A 468 31.75 -3.37 4.71
N ALA A 469 31.08 -2.72 5.67
CA ALA A 469 30.22 -3.40 6.62
C ALA A 469 29.01 -4.07 5.94
N GLY A 470 28.37 -3.38 4.99
CA GLY A 470 27.18 -3.86 4.27
C GLY A 470 27.40 -5.12 3.41
N TRP A 471 28.64 -5.36 2.96
CA TRP A 471 29.02 -6.58 2.22
C TRP A 471 29.86 -7.56 3.03
N GLY A 472 30.68 -7.05 3.95
CA GLY A 472 31.59 -7.84 4.77
C GLY A 472 30.89 -8.65 5.85
N ILE A 473 29.91 -8.08 6.55
CA ILE A 473 29.14 -8.83 7.58
C ILE A 473 28.39 -10.01 6.94
N PRO A 474 27.63 -9.84 5.83
CA PRO A 474 26.99 -10.95 5.13
C PRO A 474 27.96 -12.03 4.68
N ALA A 475 29.07 -11.63 4.04
CA ALA A 475 30.08 -12.57 3.54
C ALA A 475 30.72 -13.38 4.67
N LEU A 476 31.01 -12.74 5.82
CA LEU A 476 31.54 -13.41 7.01
C LEU A 476 30.54 -14.44 7.54
N VAL A 477 29.27 -14.07 7.70
CA VAL A 477 28.23 -14.97 8.22
C VAL A 477 28.03 -16.16 7.27
N THR A 478 27.99 -15.92 5.96
CA THR A 478 27.88 -16.99 4.97
C THR A 478 29.12 -17.90 4.99
N ALA A 479 30.33 -17.37 5.15
CA ALA A 479 31.54 -18.17 5.27
C ALA A 479 31.52 -19.08 6.51
N VAL A 480 31.05 -18.56 7.65
CA VAL A 480 30.87 -19.36 8.88
C VAL A 480 29.85 -20.48 8.65
N LEU A 481 28.74 -20.20 7.96
CA LEU A 481 27.74 -21.23 7.61
C LEU A 481 28.32 -22.31 6.70
N LEU A 482 29.16 -21.96 5.73
CA LEU A 482 29.81 -22.94 4.84
C LEU A 482 30.79 -23.85 5.58
N ILE A 483 31.48 -23.33 6.60
CA ILE A 483 32.49 -24.08 7.37
C ILE A 483 31.83 -24.95 8.45
N CYS A 484 30.84 -24.41 9.16
CA CYS A 484 30.23 -25.06 10.32
C CYS A 484 28.92 -25.80 10.01
N GLY A 485 28.32 -25.58 8.83
CA GLY A 485 27.01 -26.09 8.49
C GLY A 485 27.03 -27.54 8.02
N GLU A 486 26.14 -28.37 8.56
CA GLU A 486 25.85 -29.70 8.04
C GLU A 486 24.76 -29.62 6.97
N LYS A 487 25.06 -30.11 5.76
CA LYS A 487 24.11 -30.11 4.64
C LYS A 487 22.94 -31.04 4.92
N MET A 488 21.71 -30.54 4.79
CA MET A 488 20.52 -31.38 4.84
C MET A 488 20.25 -32.05 3.47
N PHE A 489 20.04 -33.37 3.48
CA PHE A 489 19.72 -34.14 2.26
C PHE A 489 18.22 -34.06 1.95
N GLY A 490 17.86 -33.89 0.67
CA GLY A 490 16.46 -33.88 0.19
C GLY A 490 15.71 -32.56 0.36
N VAL A 491 16.39 -31.48 0.77
CA VAL A 491 15.80 -30.15 0.91
C VAL A 491 16.02 -29.34 -0.38
N ILE A 492 14.92 -28.86 -0.96
CA ILE A 492 14.91 -28.11 -2.22
C ILE A 492 15.02 -26.60 -1.97
N ASP A 493 14.57 -26.13 -0.80
CA ASP A 493 14.60 -24.71 -0.45
C ASP A 493 15.97 -24.26 0.05
N ALA A 494 16.46 -23.18 -0.57
CA ALA A 494 17.72 -22.54 -0.21
C ALA A 494 17.73 -22.01 1.23
N ALA A 495 16.57 -21.67 1.80
CA ALA A 495 16.46 -21.15 3.17
C ALA A 495 16.79 -22.19 4.25
N PHE A 496 16.74 -23.49 3.92
CA PHE A 496 16.94 -24.60 4.85
C PHE A 496 18.13 -25.49 4.48
N PHE A 497 19.01 -25.06 3.57
CA PHE A 497 20.12 -25.87 3.08
C PHE A 497 21.05 -26.37 4.20
N TYR A 498 21.31 -25.53 5.21
CA TYR A 498 22.05 -25.87 6.44
C TYR A 498 21.15 -25.98 7.69
N GLY A 499 19.84 -26.15 7.50
CA GLY A 499 18.87 -26.38 8.58
C GLY A 499 18.87 -25.30 9.67
N ARG A 500 18.92 -25.73 10.94
CA ARG A 500 18.81 -24.82 12.11
C ARG A 500 19.95 -23.80 12.20
N ALA A 501 21.17 -24.15 11.79
CA ALA A 501 22.31 -23.23 11.85
C ALA A 501 22.05 -21.98 10.98
N GLN A 502 21.48 -22.16 9.80
CA GLN A 502 21.10 -21.07 8.89
C GLN A 502 19.99 -20.19 9.48
N ILE A 503 19.00 -20.79 10.16
CA ILE A 503 17.91 -20.04 10.80
C ILE A 503 18.47 -19.15 11.94
N ILE A 504 19.39 -19.69 12.74
CA ILE A 504 20.05 -18.94 13.82
C ILE A 504 20.84 -17.76 13.25
N CYS A 505 21.69 -17.99 12.24
CA CYS A 505 22.45 -16.91 11.59
C CYS A 505 21.54 -15.84 10.98
N THR A 506 20.46 -16.25 10.29
CA THR A 506 19.48 -15.33 9.72
C THR A 506 18.82 -14.48 10.80
N THR A 507 18.43 -15.11 11.92
CA THR A 507 17.83 -14.42 13.08
C THR A 507 18.76 -13.33 13.62
N PHE A 508 20.05 -13.63 13.78
CA PHE A 508 21.04 -12.66 14.25
C PHE A 508 21.23 -11.48 13.28
N VAL A 509 21.37 -11.74 11.98
CA VAL A 509 21.56 -10.70 10.96
C VAL A 509 20.34 -9.78 10.91
N VAL A 510 19.13 -10.36 10.89
CA VAL A 510 17.87 -9.61 10.82
C VAL A 510 17.66 -8.80 12.11
N ALA A 511 17.87 -9.39 13.29
CA ALA A 511 17.72 -8.70 14.56
C ALA A 511 18.71 -7.52 14.69
N PHE A 512 19.96 -7.70 14.27
CA PHE A 512 20.96 -6.64 14.25
C PHE A 512 20.53 -5.48 13.34
N SER A 513 20.02 -5.78 12.14
CA SER A 513 19.55 -4.74 11.22
C SER A 513 18.33 -4.00 11.73
N ILE A 514 17.37 -4.70 12.36
CA ILE A 514 16.20 -4.05 12.99
C ILE A 514 16.64 -3.14 14.12
N PHE A 515 17.58 -3.56 14.96
CA PHE A 515 18.12 -2.73 16.03
C PHE A 515 18.82 -1.48 15.48
N LEU A 516 19.66 -1.66 14.46
CA LEU A 516 20.38 -0.55 13.81
C LEU A 516 19.42 0.43 13.13
N GLY A 517 18.48 -0.08 12.33
CA GLY A 517 17.52 0.72 11.58
C GLY A 517 16.47 1.38 12.48
N GLY A 518 15.89 0.62 13.40
CA GLY A 518 14.92 1.12 14.38
C GLY A 518 15.52 2.15 15.31
N GLY A 519 16.71 1.89 15.87
CA GLY A 519 17.44 2.86 16.69
C GLY A 519 17.75 4.16 15.94
N SER A 520 18.20 4.05 14.69
CA SER A 520 18.48 5.22 13.85
C SER A 520 17.23 6.05 13.55
N LEU A 521 16.10 5.40 13.24
CA LEU A 521 14.83 6.09 13.01
C LEU A 521 14.26 6.76 14.26
N VAL A 522 14.42 6.15 15.44
CA VAL A 522 14.05 6.77 16.72
C VAL A 522 14.93 7.99 17.02
N CYS A 523 16.22 7.94 16.72
CA CYS A 523 17.10 9.11 16.83
C CYS A 523 16.66 10.24 15.88
N LEU A 524 16.28 9.91 14.64
CA LEU A 524 15.75 10.88 13.68
C LEU A 524 14.45 11.54 14.15
N SER A 525 13.55 10.79 14.77
CA SER A 525 12.28 11.34 15.27
C SER A 525 12.49 12.25 16.48
N ARG A 526 13.35 11.85 17.44
CA ARG A 526 13.68 12.65 18.63
C ARG A 526 14.43 13.94 18.28
N GLY A 527 15.39 13.87 17.38
CA GLY A 527 16.13 15.05 16.92
C GLY A 527 15.27 16.03 16.11
N SER A 528 14.16 15.58 15.53
CA SER A 528 13.17 16.47 14.88
C SER A 528 12.27 17.15 15.90
N TRP A 529 11.90 16.46 16.99
CA TRP A 529 11.05 17.00 18.04
C TRP A 529 11.75 18.12 18.82
N ALA A 530 13.03 17.95 19.16
CA ALA A 530 13.82 18.98 19.84
C ALA A 530 13.96 20.28 19.02
N GLN A 531 14.10 20.17 17.70
CA GLN A 531 14.17 21.34 16.82
C GLN A 531 12.81 22.06 16.70
N ASN A 532 11.70 21.32 16.55
CA ASN A 532 10.38 21.96 16.46
C ASN A 532 9.99 22.70 17.75
N VAL A 533 10.35 22.16 18.92
CA VAL A 533 10.13 22.83 20.21
C VAL A 533 10.96 24.11 20.31
N GLN A 534 12.23 24.09 19.87
CA GLN A 534 13.06 25.29 19.83
C GLN A 534 12.56 26.34 18.84
N THR A 535 12.02 25.96 17.68
CA THR A 535 11.45 26.93 16.72
C THR A 535 10.15 27.54 17.23
N GLU A 536 9.32 26.78 17.96
CA GLU A 536 8.12 27.32 18.63
C GLU A 536 8.48 28.24 19.81
N GLU A 537 9.54 27.94 20.57
CA GLU A 537 10.06 28.82 21.63
C GLU A 537 10.67 30.11 21.05
N VAL A 538 11.44 30.05 19.97
CA VAL A 538 12.01 31.25 19.34
C VAL A 538 10.92 32.13 18.71
N ASN A 539 9.91 31.53 18.06
CA ASN A 539 8.78 32.29 17.50
C ASN A 539 7.83 32.87 18.56
N SER A 540 7.86 32.39 19.80
CA SER A 540 7.07 32.95 20.92
C SER A 540 7.83 34.05 21.69
N PHE A 541 9.13 34.18 21.50
CA PHE A 541 9.94 35.27 22.06
C PHE A 541 10.05 36.52 21.16
N ASP A 542 9.61 36.43 19.90
CA ASP A 542 9.74 37.51 18.90
C ASP A 542 8.46 38.36 18.69
N SER A 543 7.47 38.25 19.59
CA SER A 543 6.40 39.25 19.67
C SER A 543 6.89 40.43 20.51
N PRO A 544 7.06 41.64 19.94
CA PRO A 544 7.40 42.82 20.73
C PRO A 544 6.20 43.14 21.63
N GLU A 545 6.41 43.13 22.93
CA GLU A 545 5.50 43.79 23.88
C GLU A 545 5.54 45.29 23.58
N ASP A 546 4.51 45.82 22.92
CA ASP A 546 4.28 47.26 22.81
C ASP A 546 3.88 47.82 24.19
N PRO A 547 4.64 48.77 24.78
CA PRO A 547 4.14 49.53 25.91
C PRO A 547 3.12 50.57 25.44
N LEU A 548 1.98 50.55 26.11
CA LEU A 548 0.86 51.50 26.05
C LEU A 548 1.30 52.96 25.78
N ILE A 549 0.87 53.52 24.64
CA ILE A 549 0.80 54.97 24.41
C ILE A 549 -0.59 55.33 23.90
N GLU A 550 -1.15 56.36 24.50
CA GLU A 550 -2.51 56.90 24.38
C GLU A 550 -2.91 57.33 22.96
N ASN A 551 -4.21 57.23 22.71
CA ASN A 551 -4.89 57.71 21.51
C ASN A 551 -4.91 59.24 21.42
N GLU A 552 -4.52 59.79 20.27
CA GLU A 552 -5.09 61.02 19.70
C GLU A 552 -5.24 60.88 18.18
N PRO A 553 -6.33 61.37 17.57
CA PRO A 553 -6.50 61.40 16.12
C PRO A 553 -6.16 62.79 15.56
N GLU A 554 -5.33 62.89 14.51
CA GLU A 554 -5.54 63.90 13.44
C GLU A 554 -4.58 63.76 12.22
N ASN A 555 -5.21 63.78 11.05
CA ASN A 555 -4.84 64.35 9.74
C ASN A 555 -3.54 63.98 8.98
N GLN A 556 -3.77 63.26 7.87
CA GLN A 556 -3.32 63.49 6.48
C GLN A 556 -1.84 63.83 6.22
N THR A 557 -1.13 62.97 5.47
CA THR A 557 -0.65 63.30 4.11
C THR A 557 -0.31 62.04 3.31
N LEU A 558 -0.57 62.19 2.01
CA LEU A 558 -0.38 61.33 0.86
C LEU A 558 1.04 60.73 0.72
N PHE A 559 1.17 59.43 0.50
CA PHE A 559 2.24 58.88 -0.35
C PHE A 559 1.73 57.65 -1.11
N GLU A 560 1.75 57.76 -2.44
CA GLU A 560 1.40 56.73 -3.41
C GLU A 560 2.33 55.52 -3.28
N THR A 561 1.79 54.30 -3.29
CA THR A 561 2.57 53.10 -3.59
C THR A 561 2.16 52.58 -4.96
N HIS A 562 3.04 52.79 -5.93
CA HIS A 562 2.98 52.25 -7.27
C HIS A 562 2.71 50.73 -7.27
N GLN A 563 1.58 50.33 -7.86
CA GLN A 563 1.43 49.00 -8.44
C GLN A 563 2.16 48.97 -9.78
N THR A 564 3.35 48.37 -9.84
CA THR A 564 3.94 47.96 -11.11
C THR A 564 3.41 46.59 -11.50
N GLU A 565 2.42 46.59 -12.39
CA GLU A 565 2.13 45.47 -13.28
C GLU A 565 3.35 45.19 -14.17
N TYR A 566 3.85 43.95 -14.16
CA TYR A 566 4.69 43.45 -15.25
C TYR A 566 3.95 42.31 -15.93
N SER A 567 3.30 42.66 -17.04
CA SER A 567 2.82 41.72 -18.06
C SER A 567 4.02 41.10 -18.79
N CYS A 568 4.06 39.78 -18.91
CA CYS A 568 4.87 39.11 -19.93
C CYS A 568 3.93 38.42 -20.92
N ASN A 569 3.60 39.15 -22.00
CA ASN A 569 3.01 38.59 -23.20
C ASN A 569 4.13 38.13 -24.13
N LEU A 570 4.16 36.85 -24.52
CA LEU A 570 4.67 36.47 -25.84
C LEU A 570 3.91 35.25 -26.39
N SER A 571 3.20 35.52 -27.48
CA SER A 571 2.49 34.58 -28.35
C SER A 571 3.46 33.85 -29.28
N GLY A 572 3.23 32.55 -29.56
CA GLY A 572 3.86 31.84 -30.69
C GLY A 572 3.78 30.31 -30.59
N PHE A 573 3.03 29.70 -31.50
CA PHE A 573 2.66 28.28 -31.55
C PHE A 573 3.65 27.45 -32.41
N ILE A 574 3.67 26.12 -32.19
CA ILE A 574 4.11 24.99 -33.06
C ILE A 574 5.46 24.27 -32.76
N ILE A 575 5.30 23.10 -32.12
CA ILE A 575 5.92 21.76 -32.34
C ILE A 575 7.43 21.66 -32.59
N SER A 576 8.16 21.13 -31.59
CA SER A 576 9.05 20.00 -31.85
C SER A 576 9.40 19.17 -30.61
N LEU A 577 9.29 17.87 -30.83
CA LEU A 577 9.69 16.73 -30.04
C LEU A 577 11.21 16.79 -29.77
N PHE A 578 11.66 17.01 -28.54
CA PHE A 578 12.92 16.46 -27.97
C PHE A 578 13.05 16.93 -26.52
N VAL A 579 13.03 15.98 -25.58
CA VAL A 579 13.46 16.22 -24.20
C VAL A 579 14.98 16.33 -24.21
N LEU A 580 15.47 17.57 -24.29
CA LEU A 580 16.80 17.96 -23.86
C LEU A 580 16.63 19.20 -22.98
N LEU A 581 17.50 19.29 -21.97
CA LEU A 581 17.58 20.27 -20.89
C LEU A 581 16.99 21.66 -21.22
N PRO A 582 16.43 22.38 -20.23
CA PRO A 582 16.05 23.77 -20.46
C PRO A 582 17.28 24.53 -20.97
N PRO A 583 17.15 25.39 -22.00
CA PRO A 583 18.27 26.18 -22.45
C PRO A 583 18.68 27.13 -21.33
N SER A 584 19.99 27.29 -21.16
CA SER A 584 20.61 28.33 -20.36
C SER A 584 20.27 29.71 -20.94
N GLY A 585 19.06 30.19 -20.65
CA GLY A 585 18.70 31.60 -20.80
C GLY A 585 19.00 32.30 -19.50
N GLN A 586 19.96 33.23 -19.54
CA GLN A 586 20.34 34.08 -18.41
C GLN A 586 19.14 34.89 -17.92
N CYS A 587 18.54 34.47 -16.81
CA CYS A 587 17.98 35.42 -15.83
C CYS A 587 19.02 35.57 -14.72
N GLU A 588 20.09 36.30 -15.01
CA GLU A 588 20.95 36.91 -13.99
C GLU A 588 20.22 38.14 -13.42
N SER A 589 19.25 37.90 -12.55
CA SER A 589 18.90 38.87 -11.52
C SER A 589 19.30 38.25 -10.18
N ARG A 590 20.51 38.55 -9.69
CA ARG A 590 20.88 38.25 -8.31
C ARG A 590 19.84 38.87 -7.40
N CYS A 591 19.01 38.03 -6.78
CA CYS A 591 18.07 38.43 -5.75
C CYS A 591 18.90 38.67 -4.46
N GLU A 592 19.24 39.92 -4.16
CA GLU A 592 20.06 40.29 -3.00
C GLU A 592 19.25 40.57 -1.72
N SER A 593 17.92 40.47 -1.76
CA SER A 593 17.09 40.69 -0.56
C SER A 593 17.11 39.46 0.37
N THR A 594 17.23 39.72 1.67
CA THR A 594 17.22 38.71 2.75
C THR A 594 15.98 37.81 2.69
N ASP A 595 14.82 38.36 2.34
CA ASP A 595 13.57 37.60 2.22
C ASP A 595 13.59 36.62 1.04
N CYS A 596 14.21 37.00 -0.08
CA CYS A 596 14.34 36.13 -1.26
C CYS A 596 15.31 34.97 -0.99
N LEU A 597 16.40 35.23 -0.24
CA LEU A 597 17.33 34.21 0.23
C LEU A 597 16.68 33.27 1.25
N LEU A 598 15.83 33.79 2.14
CA LEU A 598 15.07 32.99 3.11
C LEU A 598 14.11 32.04 2.42
N VAL A 599 13.33 32.53 1.44
CA VAL A 599 12.43 31.70 0.62
C VAL A 599 13.21 30.64 -0.17
N GLN A 600 14.37 31.00 -0.73
CA GLN A 600 15.22 30.04 -1.46
C GLN A 600 15.83 28.97 -0.54
N VAL A 601 16.24 29.34 0.67
CA VAL A 601 16.72 28.41 1.70
C VAL A 601 15.57 27.51 2.19
N GLU A 602 14.37 28.06 2.36
CA GLU A 602 13.18 27.33 2.77
C GLU A 602 12.72 26.33 1.69
N GLU A 603 12.77 26.69 0.41
CA GLU A 603 12.54 25.77 -0.69
C GLU A 603 13.58 24.63 -0.74
N LEU A 604 14.87 24.95 -0.55
CA LEU A 604 15.95 23.95 -0.48
C LEU A 604 15.78 23.01 0.73
N GLN A 605 15.37 23.55 1.87
CA GLN A 605 15.07 22.80 3.10
C GLN A 605 13.87 21.87 2.87
N GLN A 606 12.78 22.35 2.25
CA GLN A 606 11.61 21.55 1.91
C GLN A 606 11.94 20.42 0.91
N VAL A 607 12.80 20.67 -0.08
CA VAL A 607 13.25 19.64 -1.02
C VAL A 607 14.11 18.58 -0.31
N ALA A 608 14.99 18.99 0.59
CA ALA A 608 15.79 18.09 1.41
C ALA A 608 14.90 17.24 2.34
N ASP A 609 13.92 17.84 3.01
CA ASP A 609 12.99 17.13 3.89
C ASP A 609 12.09 16.14 3.14
N ARG A 610 11.60 16.51 1.95
CA ARG A 610 10.88 15.57 1.07
C ARG A 610 11.75 14.39 0.65
N GLN A 611 13.03 14.62 0.36
CA GLN A 611 13.96 13.55 0.01
C GLN A 611 14.23 12.63 1.21
N VAL A 612 14.42 13.19 2.41
CA VAL A 612 14.59 12.41 3.65
C VAL A 612 13.33 11.60 3.94
N ALA A 613 12.13 12.19 3.81
CA ALA A 613 10.87 11.50 4.04
C ALA A 613 10.69 10.26 3.15
N ARG A 614 11.10 10.32 1.87
CA ARG A 614 11.07 9.16 0.96
C ARG A 614 12.01 8.04 1.42
N HIS A 615 13.22 8.38 1.84
CA HIS A 615 14.17 7.37 2.35
C HIS A 615 13.73 6.80 3.70
N VAL A 616 13.09 7.61 4.56
CA VAL A 616 12.48 7.13 5.81
C VAL A 616 11.34 6.16 5.51
N LEU A 617 10.46 6.47 4.55
CA LEU A 617 9.40 5.56 4.11
C LEU A 617 9.99 4.25 3.57
N MET A 618 11.01 4.34 2.72
CA MET A 618 11.74 3.16 2.21
C MET A 618 12.27 2.30 3.36
N CYS A 619 13.01 2.89 4.30
CA CYS A 619 13.55 2.18 5.45
C CYS A 619 12.46 1.52 6.29
N LEU A 620 11.31 2.19 6.51
CA LEU A 620 10.22 1.64 7.29
C LEU A 620 9.56 0.45 6.61
N LEU A 621 9.30 0.52 5.30
CA LEU A 621 8.79 -0.63 4.52
C LEU A 621 9.76 -1.81 4.57
N LEU A 622 11.07 -1.56 4.47
CA LEU A 622 12.10 -2.58 4.57
C LEU A 622 12.21 -3.15 6.00
N ILE A 623 12.03 -2.34 7.05
CA ILE A 623 12.00 -2.83 8.43
C ILE A 623 10.77 -3.72 8.68
N VAL A 624 9.62 -3.42 8.08
CA VAL A 624 8.45 -4.32 8.14
C VAL A 624 8.77 -5.66 7.49
N SER A 625 9.47 -5.66 6.35
CA SER A 625 10.00 -6.89 5.73
C SER A 625 10.92 -7.67 6.68
N LEU A 626 11.85 -6.98 7.34
CA LEU A 626 12.76 -7.59 8.31
C LEU A 626 12.02 -8.17 9.50
N LEU A 627 10.99 -7.48 10.01
CA LEU A 627 10.18 -7.95 11.13
C LEU A 627 9.42 -9.23 10.77
N ALA A 628 8.90 -9.32 9.54
CA ALA A 628 8.26 -10.55 9.04
C ALA A 628 9.27 -11.72 8.98
N ASN A 629 10.48 -11.47 8.47
CA ASN A 629 11.54 -12.48 8.45
C ASN A 629 11.96 -12.91 9.86
N LEU A 630 12.10 -11.96 10.79
CA LEU A 630 12.41 -12.25 12.19
C LEU A 630 11.31 -13.12 12.82
N SER A 631 10.04 -12.76 12.59
CA SER A 631 8.89 -13.51 13.09
C SER A 631 8.88 -14.95 12.54
N SER A 632 9.20 -15.12 11.24
CA SER A 632 9.29 -16.43 10.60
C SER A 632 10.41 -17.29 11.21
N CYS A 633 11.62 -16.72 11.37
CA CYS A 633 12.75 -17.43 11.95
C CYS A 633 12.51 -17.79 13.42
N VAL A 634 11.96 -16.87 14.21
CA VAL A 634 11.60 -17.11 15.62
C VAL A 634 10.56 -18.22 15.71
N TRP A 635 9.54 -18.22 14.84
CA TRP A 635 8.53 -19.27 14.82
C TRP A 635 9.15 -20.66 14.59
N LEU A 636 10.06 -20.79 13.61
CA LEU A 636 10.77 -22.04 13.32
C LEU A 636 11.66 -22.53 14.47
N LEU A 637 12.21 -21.62 15.27
CA LEU A 637 13.05 -21.99 16.42
C LEU A 637 12.23 -22.58 17.56
N PHE A 638 11.02 -22.04 17.80
CA PHE A 638 10.18 -22.41 18.96
C PHE A 638 9.09 -23.44 18.64
N ASN A 639 8.59 -23.52 17.42
CA ASN A 639 7.46 -24.38 17.04
C ASN A 639 7.86 -25.44 16.03
N HIS A 640 7.50 -26.70 16.28
CA HIS A 640 7.74 -27.81 15.35
C HIS A 640 6.59 -28.06 14.35
N ASN A 641 5.38 -27.57 14.65
CA ASN A 641 4.23 -27.75 13.76
C ASN A 641 3.98 -26.46 12.96
N PRO A 642 4.07 -26.50 11.61
CA PRO A 642 3.73 -25.35 10.78
C PRO A 642 2.21 -25.17 10.78
N GLY A 643 1.75 -24.13 11.48
CA GLY A 643 0.35 -23.68 11.36
C GLY A 643 0.12 -22.93 10.05
N ARG A 644 -1.15 -22.72 9.69
CA ARG A 644 -1.55 -21.98 8.48
C ARG A 644 -0.95 -20.57 8.38
N LEU A 645 -1.02 -19.84 9.49
CA LEU A 645 -0.46 -18.50 9.62
C LEU A 645 1.06 -18.47 9.37
N TYR A 646 1.77 -19.52 9.78
CA TYR A 646 3.22 -19.62 9.57
C TYR A 646 3.56 -19.79 8.08
N LEU A 647 2.77 -20.56 7.34
CA LEU A 647 2.95 -20.69 5.89
C LEU A 647 2.62 -19.39 5.15
N GLU A 648 1.56 -18.69 5.56
CA GLU A 648 1.25 -17.33 5.09
C GLU A 648 2.43 -16.39 5.30
N LEU A 649 3.03 -16.42 6.49
CA LEU A 649 4.21 -15.66 6.80
C LEU A 649 5.43 -16.08 5.96
N LEU A 650 5.64 -17.37 5.71
CA LEU A 650 6.77 -17.88 4.93
C LEU A 650 6.69 -17.44 3.46
N PHE A 651 5.52 -17.54 2.83
CA PHE A 651 5.31 -17.04 1.48
C PHE A 651 5.40 -15.52 1.42
N PHE A 652 4.84 -14.81 2.39
CA PHE A 652 5.01 -13.36 2.50
C PHE A 652 6.50 -12.99 2.58
N CYS A 653 7.29 -13.70 3.41
CA CYS A 653 8.74 -13.50 3.48
C CYS A 653 9.41 -13.77 2.13
N ALA A 654 9.07 -14.83 1.42
CA ALA A 654 9.61 -15.09 0.07
C ALA A 654 9.30 -13.94 -0.89
N VAL A 655 8.04 -13.51 -0.96
CA VAL A 655 7.61 -12.43 -1.86
C VAL A 655 8.29 -11.12 -1.53
N VAL A 656 8.36 -10.77 -0.26
CA VAL A 656 8.99 -9.51 0.14
C VAL A 656 10.50 -9.62 -0.04
N ASN A 657 11.17 -10.72 0.29
CA ASN A 657 12.62 -10.89 0.14
C ASN A 657 13.09 -10.77 -1.31
N TYR A 658 12.35 -11.38 -2.25
CA TYR A 658 12.70 -11.30 -3.67
C TYR A 658 12.11 -10.05 -4.36
N GLY A 659 11.05 -9.47 -3.79
CA GLY A 659 10.26 -8.35 -4.35
C GLY A 659 10.46 -6.98 -3.72
N GLN A 660 11.51 -6.76 -2.91
CA GLN A 660 11.73 -5.50 -2.16
C GLN A 660 11.81 -4.23 -3.04
N VAL A 661 12.00 -4.38 -4.35
CA VAL A 661 12.18 -3.25 -5.29
C VAL A 661 10.91 -2.93 -6.08
N CYS A 662 9.90 -3.79 -6.00
CA CYS A 662 8.59 -3.53 -6.60
C CYS A 662 7.74 -2.53 -5.79
N THR A 663 8.21 -2.10 -4.62
CA THR A 663 7.58 -1.03 -3.84
C THR A 663 8.00 0.33 -4.42
N PRO A 664 7.06 1.20 -4.81
CA PRO A 664 7.40 2.51 -5.37
C PRO A 664 8.00 3.41 -4.27
N TYR A 665 9.27 3.78 -4.45
CA TYR A 665 10.02 4.69 -3.56
C TYR A 665 10.03 6.16 -4.05
#